data_AF-A0A835JDV4-F1
#
_entry.id   AF-A0A835JDV4-F1
#
_cell.length_a   1.000
_cell.length_b   1.000
_cell.length_c   1.000
_cell.angle_alpha   90.00
_cell.angle_beta   90.00
_cell.angle_gamma   90.00
#
_symmetry.space_group_name_H-M   'P 1'
#
loop_
_entity.id
_entity.type
_entity.pdbx_description
1 polymer ?
#
loop_
_entity_poly.entity_id
_entity_poly.type
_entity_poly.pdbx_seq_one_letter_code
_entity_poly.pdbx_strand_id
1 'polypeptide(L)'
;MPNSLTVSSSPAALRLKWDVFLSFRGEDTRHGFTENLFETLSKEDIRVFLDDSGMKMGDEINPALMEAIEDSALSIIILSPRYADSHWCLEELARICELRRLILPVFYQVEPSHIRGQKGPLKQHFMDHMERFGEEKVGKWREAMKKVGGISGFFVDAGSKEDHLIRLLEKRVLEELRKTPVDIATYTVGLDSRVENFKKRFIDDKSNRVQGTKHVQGIIFDFEKKKYTRTQRISWVRALIPCPTLASLIEKCKVFLGQVQEEGEMILDTEGFKSMINLRLLQINHAKLQGKFKNFPAGLRWLQWKNCPMKNLPSDYAPHELAVLDLSESGIERVWGWCSNKLTEKLMVMNLRHCYNLVACPDLSGCKTLQKLDLQGCVRLTKVHKSVGDATTLIQLNLNDCSNLVEFPSDVSGLKRLQNLNLVNCPNLKELPQEIGSMNSLKLLLVDKTAISVLPESIFRLTKLEKLSLNGCRFIKSLPEHLGSLISLKELSLNESAVQELPDSVGSLTNLEKLSLMWCESLTAIPESVGNLHLLTELSINRSAIKELPPSIGSLSYLKTLSAGGCRSLRKLPDSIGGLSSISELDLDETSISDLPEQIGGLKMIEKLYLRKCASLRSLPESSGNLLTLTTLNLFGCNIIELPESIGMLENLVTLRLHQCRRLQKLPDSITNLKSLCRLLMEKTAVTVLPESFGELSNLMILAMRKDPLESLVTLEHLVVLPGSFCELSLLVELNARAWRISGKIPEDFKKLSSLEILDLGHNNFSSLPSSLCGLSLLRKLYLPHCEELESLPPLPSSLEEVDVSNCIALEAVSNVSNLQSLTSMNMTNCEKVVDIPGIECLEFLKWLYLSNCKACSLKVKRRLSKVSLRNIRNLSMPGSKIPDWFSQDDVKFSERRNREIKAVIVGVVVSLGHQIPEHLRYLPVVPDIEVNLRYQNKAIFSTALYLQGIPKTHEDQIHLCRYSHSYPLVSNLKDGVEIQVRKRNPPVIEGVELKKWGIHLVYENDDDYGGNEESLDESQQSVSQKLANFFNSYEEDNQVDAYKKHQHQFHT
;
A
#
# COMPACT_ATOMS: atom_id res chain seq x y z
N MET A 1 13.31 -36.52 -21.51
CA MET A 1 13.95 -37.06 -20.29
C MET A 1 15.46 -36.82 -20.40
N PRO A 2 16.19 -36.38 -19.37
CA PRO A 2 15.75 -36.12 -18.00
C PRO A 2 15.70 -34.63 -17.59
N ASN A 3 14.88 -34.44 -16.56
CA ASN A 3 14.50 -33.28 -15.76
C ASN A 3 15.59 -32.27 -15.37
N SER A 4 15.23 -30.98 -15.40
CA SER A 4 15.81 -29.93 -14.55
C SER A 4 14.67 -29.20 -13.83
N LEU A 5 14.39 -29.64 -12.60
CA LEU A 5 13.50 -28.99 -11.64
C LEU A 5 14.21 -27.75 -11.08
N THR A 6 13.84 -26.56 -11.56
CA THR A 6 14.19 -25.28 -10.93
C THR A 6 13.28 -25.06 -9.72
N VAL A 7 13.85 -25.22 -8.52
CA VAL A 7 13.21 -24.89 -7.24
C VAL A 7 13.15 -23.37 -7.10
N SER A 8 11.97 -22.82 -7.36
CA SER A 8 11.61 -21.44 -7.05
C SER A 8 11.59 -21.25 -5.53
N SER A 9 12.34 -20.28 -5.03
CA SER A 9 12.32 -19.82 -3.63
C SER A 9 10.90 -19.44 -3.19
N SER A 10 10.36 -20.12 -2.18
CA SER A 10 9.08 -19.74 -1.57
C SER A 10 9.27 -18.52 -0.65
N PRO A 11 8.42 -17.50 -0.73
CA PRO A 11 8.27 -16.50 0.33
C PRO A 11 7.78 -17.14 1.63
N ALA A 12 8.04 -16.48 2.75
CA ALA A 12 7.62 -16.88 4.10
C ALA A 12 6.17 -17.39 4.16
N ALA A 13 5.96 -18.51 4.88
CA ALA A 13 4.70 -19.23 4.99
C ALA A 13 3.55 -18.35 5.52
N LEU A 14 2.69 -17.89 4.62
CA LEU A 14 1.32 -17.49 4.94
C LEU A 14 0.55 -18.76 5.32
N ARG A 15 -0.05 -18.76 6.52
CA ARG A 15 -0.94 -19.84 6.97
C ARG A 15 -2.24 -19.73 6.17
N LEU A 16 -2.55 -20.74 5.35
CA LEU A 16 -3.74 -20.78 4.51
C LEU A 16 -5.02 -20.88 5.38
N LYS A 17 -5.98 -20.00 5.12
CA LYS A 17 -7.26 -19.89 5.85
C LYS A 17 -8.14 -21.12 5.63
N TRP A 18 -8.03 -21.75 4.47
CA TRP A 18 -8.82 -22.91 4.06
C TRP A 18 -7.91 -24.06 3.62
N ASP A 19 -8.39 -25.28 3.83
CA ASP A 19 -7.69 -26.49 3.40
C ASP A 19 -8.10 -26.83 1.95
N VAL A 20 -9.36 -26.60 1.59
CA VAL A 20 -9.91 -26.89 0.27
C VAL A 20 -10.77 -25.74 -0.23
N PHE A 21 -10.53 -25.29 -1.46
CA PHE A 21 -11.45 -24.44 -2.22
C PHE A 21 -12.33 -25.31 -3.14
N LEU A 22 -13.65 -25.16 -3.09
CA LEU A 22 -14.56 -25.81 -4.04
C LEU A 22 -15.00 -24.82 -5.12
N SER A 23 -14.62 -25.08 -6.38
CA SER A 23 -15.15 -24.36 -7.54
C SER A 23 -16.15 -25.23 -8.30
N PHE A 24 -17.35 -24.72 -8.55
CA PHE A 24 -18.44 -25.48 -9.16
C PHE A 24 -19.51 -24.55 -9.76
N ARG A 25 -20.31 -25.08 -10.69
CA ARG A 25 -21.54 -24.40 -11.14
C ARG A 25 -22.68 -24.71 -10.17
N GLY A 26 -23.12 -23.68 -9.44
CA GLY A 26 -24.17 -23.82 -8.42
C GLY A 26 -25.47 -24.45 -8.92
N GLU A 27 -25.95 -24.03 -10.08
CA GLU A 27 -27.18 -24.56 -10.71
C GLU A 27 -27.11 -26.05 -11.08
N ASP A 28 -25.91 -26.62 -11.21
CA ASP A 28 -25.74 -27.98 -11.69
C ASP A 28 -25.50 -28.97 -10.55
N THR A 29 -24.75 -28.58 -9.51
CA THR A 29 -24.19 -29.53 -8.54
C THR A 29 -24.35 -29.16 -7.07
N ARG A 30 -24.88 -27.95 -6.75
CA ARG A 30 -24.97 -27.43 -5.37
C ARG A 30 -25.70 -28.40 -4.43
N HIS A 31 -26.98 -28.64 -4.67
CA HIS A 31 -27.87 -29.42 -3.78
C HIS A 31 -27.76 -30.95 -3.94
N GLY A 32 -26.60 -31.45 -4.39
CA GLY A 32 -26.37 -32.87 -4.63
C GLY A 32 -24.92 -33.23 -4.33
N PHE A 33 -24.14 -33.50 -5.37
CA PHE A 33 -22.75 -33.94 -5.24
C PHE A 33 -21.87 -32.95 -4.43
N THR A 34 -22.01 -31.64 -4.66
CA THR A 34 -21.14 -30.63 -4.01
C THR A 34 -21.44 -30.47 -2.53
N GLU A 35 -22.72 -30.41 -2.13
CA GLU A 35 -23.13 -30.34 -0.71
C GLU A 35 -22.73 -31.62 0.05
N ASN A 36 -22.94 -32.80 -0.55
CA ASN A 36 -22.50 -34.07 0.06
C ASN A 36 -20.97 -34.15 0.22
N LEU A 37 -20.21 -33.65 -0.75
CA LEU A 37 -18.75 -33.56 -0.66
C LEU A 37 -18.32 -32.57 0.44
N PHE A 38 -18.95 -31.39 0.49
CA PHE A 38 -18.70 -30.39 1.51
C PHE A 38 -18.98 -30.93 2.92
N GLU A 39 -20.13 -31.57 3.13
CA GLU A 39 -20.47 -32.19 4.41
C GLU A 39 -19.48 -33.29 4.81
N THR A 40 -19.08 -34.13 3.86
CA THR A 40 -18.17 -35.25 4.14
C THR A 40 -16.77 -34.75 4.52
N LEU A 41 -16.24 -33.77 3.80
CA LEU A 41 -14.97 -33.13 4.14
C LEU A 41 -15.06 -32.39 5.49
N SER A 42 -16.18 -31.72 5.76
CA SER A 42 -16.40 -31.00 7.02
C SER A 42 -16.52 -31.93 8.23
N LYS A 43 -17.11 -33.13 8.06
CA LYS A 43 -17.19 -34.18 9.11
C LYS A 43 -15.80 -34.67 9.55
N GLU A 44 -14.80 -34.59 8.68
CA GLU A 44 -13.40 -34.95 8.95
C GLU A 44 -12.53 -33.73 9.37
N ASP A 45 -13.15 -32.63 9.81
CA ASP A 45 -12.48 -31.37 10.22
C ASP A 45 -11.63 -30.69 9.14
N ILE A 46 -11.90 -30.93 7.86
CA ILE A 46 -11.23 -30.22 6.76
C ILE A 46 -11.93 -28.87 6.57
N ARG A 47 -11.19 -27.76 6.60
CA ARG A 47 -11.75 -26.41 6.39
C ARG A 47 -12.01 -26.18 4.90
N VAL A 48 -13.25 -26.33 4.49
CA VAL A 48 -13.64 -26.16 3.10
C VAL A 48 -14.26 -24.77 2.90
N PHE A 49 -13.75 -24.01 1.93
CA PHE A 49 -14.46 -22.83 1.42
C PHE A 49 -15.42 -23.29 0.34
N LEU A 50 -16.72 -23.02 0.57
CA LEU A 50 -17.78 -23.25 -0.39
C LEU A 50 -18.22 -21.89 -0.94
N ASP A 51 -18.09 -21.69 -2.24
CA ASP A 51 -18.58 -20.47 -2.87
C ASP A 51 -20.13 -20.44 -2.87
N ASP A 52 -20.68 -19.43 -2.22
CA ASP A 52 -22.12 -19.23 -2.07
C ASP A 52 -22.70 -18.34 -3.19
N SER A 53 -22.03 -18.28 -4.36
CA SER A 53 -22.39 -17.42 -5.48
C SER A 53 -23.78 -17.74 -6.08
N GLY A 54 -24.83 -17.24 -5.43
CA GLY A 54 -26.11 -16.88 -6.03
C GLY A 54 -26.10 -15.39 -6.43
N MET A 55 -24.99 -14.88 -6.98
CA MET A 55 -24.89 -13.47 -7.39
C MET A 55 -25.58 -13.24 -8.75
N LYS A 56 -26.30 -12.12 -8.86
CA LYS A 56 -26.99 -11.67 -10.09
C LYS A 56 -26.05 -10.78 -10.92
N MET A 57 -26.37 -10.57 -12.20
CA MET A 57 -25.58 -9.70 -13.10
C MET A 57 -25.38 -8.31 -12.50
N GLY A 58 -24.12 -7.88 -12.34
CA GLY A 58 -23.77 -6.49 -12.02
C GLY A 58 -22.75 -6.29 -10.90
N ASP A 59 -22.43 -7.32 -10.11
CA ASP A 59 -21.51 -7.17 -8.98
C ASP A 59 -20.03 -7.28 -9.38
N GLU A 60 -19.18 -6.43 -8.81
CA GLU A 60 -17.70 -6.55 -8.90
C GLU A 60 -17.21 -7.79 -8.14
N ILE A 61 -16.01 -8.28 -8.50
CA ILE A 61 -15.38 -9.46 -7.89
C ILE A 61 -15.34 -9.29 -6.38
N ASN A 62 -16.04 -10.15 -5.63
CA ASN A 62 -15.95 -10.17 -4.17
C ASN A 62 -14.48 -10.41 -3.78
N PRO A 63 -13.77 -9.42 -3.19
CA PRO A 63 -12.36 -9.56 -2.86
C PRO A 63 -12.08 -10.77 -1.95
N ALA A 64 -13.07 -11.17 -1.14
CA ALA A 64 -13.00 -12.33 -0.27
C ALA A 64 -12.95 -13.68 -1.03
N LEU A 65 -13.46 -13.75 -2.26
CA LEU A 65 -13.42 -14.97 -3.09
C LEU A 65 -12.01 -15.20 -3.65
N MET A 66 -11.40 -14.14 -4.18
CA MET A 66 -10.00 -14.20 -4.66
C MET A 66 -9.04 -14.46 -3.51
N GLU A 67 -9.26 -13.83 -2.36
CA GLU A 67 -8.52 -14.12 -1.12
C GLU A 67 -8.70 -15.60 -0.72
N ALA A 68 -9.91 -16.16 -0.79
CA ALA A 68 -10.15 -17.57 -0.46
C ALA A 68 -9.43 -18.54 -1.42
N ILE A 69 -9.38 -18.26 -2.72
CA ILE A 69 -8.61 -19.04 -3.70
C ILE A 69 -7.12 -18.99 -3.37
N GLU A 70 -6.60 -17.78 -3.08
CA GLU A 70 -5.21 -17.55 -2.68
C GLU A 70 -4.87 -18.08 -1.28
N ASP A 71 -5.86 -18.33 -0.43
CA ASP A 71 -5.70 -18.85 0.94
C ASP A 71 -6.17 -20.30 1.12
N SER A 72 -6.30 -21.08 0.03
CA SER A 72 -6.65 -22.51 0.08
C SER A 72 -5.50 -23.45 -0.27
N ALA A 73 -5.26 -24.50 0.53
CA ALA A 73 -4.13 -25.42 0.29
C ALA A 73 -4.23 -26.20 -1.03
N LEU A 74 -5.44 -26.60 -1.41
CA LEU A 74 -5.74 -27.20 -2.71
C LEU A 74 -7.11 -26.76 -3.21
N SER A 75 -7.39 -26.98 -4.50
CA SER A 75 -8.67 -26.67 -5.11
C SER A 75 -9.29 -27.92 -5.74
N ILE A 76 -10.55 -28.20 -5.43
CA ILE A 76 -11.37 -29.21 -6.12
C ILE A 76 -12.27 -28.46 -7.11
N ILE A 77 -12.22 -28.88 -8.37
CA ILE A 77 -12.94 -28.21 -9.46
C ILE A 77 -13.96 -29.19 -10.02
N ILE A 78 -15.24 -28.91 -9.79
CA ILE A 78 -16.36 -29.75 -10.21
C ILE A 78 -16.88 -29.23 -11.56
N LEU A 79 -16.37 -29.84 -12.62
CA LEU A 79 -16.66 -29.48 -14.01
C LEU A 79 -17.94 -30.19 -14.47
N SER A 80 -18.96 -29.40 -14.78
CA SER A 80 -20.24 -29.85 -15.36
C SER A 80 -20.38 -29.39 -16.82
N PRO A 81 -21.36 -29.89 -17.60
CA PRO A 81 -21.57 -29.45 -18.98
C PRO A 81 -21.84 -27.94 -19.14
N ARG A 82 -22.39 -27.28 -18.12
CA ARG A 82 -22.65 -25.82 -18.11
C ARG A 82 -21.68 -25.01 -17.25
N TYR A 83 -20.55 -25.60 -16.85
CA TYR A 83 -19.56 -24.87 -16.05
C TYR A 83 -19.08 -23.58 -16.74
N ALA A 84 -18.82 -23.63 -18.05
CA ALA A 84 -18.32 -22.48 -18.82
C ALA A 84 -19.38 -21.44 -19.22
N ASP A 85 -20.66 -21.64 -18.89
CA ASP A 85 -21.71 -20.63 -19.08
C ASP A 85 -21.56 -19.46 -18.07
N SER A 86 -20.89 -19.76 -16.95
CA SER A 86 -20.59 -18.79 -15.91
C SER A 86 -19.20 -18.18 -16.13
N HIS A 87 -19.16 -16.91 -16.52
CA HIS A 87 -17.88 -16.19 -16.56
C HIS A 87 -17.17 -16.16 -15.19
N TRP A 88 -17.91 -16.19 -14.08
CA TRP A 88 -17.35 -16.29 -12.73
C TRP A 88 -16.57 -17.59 -12.50
N CYS A 89 -17.15 -18.73 -12.88
CA CYS A 89 -16.48 -20.02 -12.77
C CYS A 89 -15.21 -20.06 -13.64
N LEU A 90 -15.23 -19.38 -14.80
CA LEU A 90 -14.06 -19.27 -15.69
C LEU A 90 -12.96 -18.38 -15.11
N GLU A 91 -13.31 -17.29 -14.42
CA GLU A 91 -12.35 -16.43 -13.72
C GLU A 91 -11.71 -17.15 -12.53
N GLU A 92 -12.51 -17.84 -11.70
CA GLU A 92 -11.98 -18.69 -10.64
C GLU A 92 -11.02 -19.74 -11.19
N LEU A 93 -11.43 -20.45 -12.24
CA LEU A 93 -10.64 -21.50 -12.88
C LEU A 93 -9.31 -20.96 -13.41
N ALA A 94 -9.33 -19.79 -14.05
CA ALA A 94 -8.13 -19.12 -14.53
C ALA A 94 -7.21 -18.75 -13.37
N ARG A 95 -7.75 -18.16 -12.30
CA ARG A 95 -6.95 -17.79 -11.12
C ARG A 95 -6.36 -19.01 -10.42
N ILE A 96 -7.14 -20.07 -10.23
CA ILE A 96 -6.68 -21.34 -9.67
C ILE A 96 -5.55 -21.91 -10.53
N CYS A 97 -5.63 -21.81 -11.85
CA CYS A 97 -4.58 -22.28 -12.76
C CYS A 97 -3.29 -21.47 -12.72
N GLU A 98 -3.35 -20.18 -12.39
CA GLU A 98 -2.18 -19.32 -12.18
C GLU A 98 -1.44 -19.67 -10.89
N LEU A 99 -2.20 -20.02 -9.84
CA LEU A 99 -1.66 -20.51 -8.58
C LEU A 99 -1.08 -21.91 -8.80
N ARG A 100 0.23 -22.10 -8.59
CA ARG A 100 0.90 -23.40 -8.74
C ARG A 100 0.57 -24.38 -7.59
N ARG A 101 -0.71 -24.51 -7.22
CA ARG A 101 -1.23 -25.38 -6.16
C ARG A 101 -1.84 -26.65 -6.73
N LEU A 102 -2.16 -27.60 -5.85
CA LEU A 102 -2.75 -28.87 -6.26
C LEU A 102 -4.19 -28.65 -6.72
N ILE A 103 -4.49 -29.13 -7.93
CA ILE A 103 -5.82 -29.09 -8.54
C ILE A 103 -6.33 -30.52 -8.65
N LEU A 104 -7.53 -30.77 -8.12
CA LEU A 104 -8.23 -32.05 -8.23
C LEU A 104 -9.51 -31.87 -9.06
N PRO A 105 -9.48 -32.16 -10.38
CA PRO A 105 -10.67 -32.05 -11.20
C PRO A 105 -11.64 -33.21 -10.94
N VAL A 106 -12.92 -32.87 -10.85
CA VAL A 106 -14.05 -33.80 -10.84
C VAL A 106 -14.86 -33.50 -12.09
N PHE A 107 -14.94 -34.47 -12.98
CA PHE A 107 -15.67 -34.42 -14.24
C PHE A 107 -17.08 -34.96 -14.02
N TYR A 108 -18.02 -34.06 -13.70
CA TYR A 108 -19.41 -34.37 -13.39
C TYR A 108 -20.26 -34.41 -14.66
N GLN A 109 -20.61 -35.62 -15.10
CA GLN A 109 -21.42 -35.88 -16.30
C GLN A 109 -20.85 -35.25 -17.59
N VAL A 110 -19.53 -35.03 -17.63
CA VAL A 110 -18.84 -34.45 -18.78
C VAL A 110 -17.51 -35.16 -19.00
N GLU A 111 -17.18 -35.50 -20.24
CA GLU A 111 -15.90 -36.15 -20.51
C GLU A 111 -14.72 -35.16 -20.40
N PRO A 112 -13.55 -35.58 -19.86
CA PRO A 112 -12.34 -34.75 -19.84
C PRO A 112 -11.90 -34.29 -21.25
N SER A 113 -12.18 -35.09 -22.27
CA SER A 113 -11.90 -34.79 -23.68
C SER A 113 -12.70 -33.57 -24.17
N HIS A 114 -13.94 -33.40 -23.68
CA HIS A 114 -14.82 -32.28 -23.99
C HIS A 114 -14.37 -31.01 -23.28
N ILE A 115 -13.91 -31.11 -22.03
CA ILE A 115 -13.29 -30.00 -21.29
C ILE A 115 -12.01 -29.54 -22.01
N ARG A 116 -11.08 -30.47 -22.26
CA ARG A 116 -9.77 -30.18 -22.87
C ARG A 116 -9.90 -29.58 -24.27
N GLY A 117 -10.77 -30.17 -25.08
CA GLY A 117 -11.03 -29.74 -26.45
C GLY A 117 -12.09 -28.66 -26.59
N GLN A 118 -12.68 -28.20 -25.47
CA GLN A 118 -13.77 -27.21 -25.41
C GLN A 118 -14.90 -27.54 -26.41
N LYS A 119 -15.31 -28.82 -26.42
CA LYS A 119 -16.29 -29.40 -27.35
C LYS A 119 -17.69 -29.44 -26.74
N GLY A 120 -18.71 -29.65 -27.57
CA GLY A 120 -20.10 -29.71 -27.11
C GLY A 120 -20.61 -28.34 -26.65
N PRO A 121 -21.44 -28.25 -25.58
CA PRO A 121 -22.02 -27.00 -25.09
C PRO A 121 -20.98 -25.91 -24.77
N LEU A 122 -19.79 -26.31 -24.31
CA LEU A 122 -18.70 -25.39 -23.97
C LEU A 122 -18.25 -24.54 -25.16
N LYS A 123 -18.34 -25.07 -26.39
CA LYS A 123 -17.96 -24.32 -27.59
C LYS A 123 -18.84 -23.07 -27.74
N GLN A 124 -20.14 -23.23 -27.51
CA GLN A 124 -21.11 -22.14 -27.59
C GLN A 124 -20.90 -21.14 -26.44
N HIS A 125 -20.75 -21.60 -25.20
CA HIS A 125 -20.53 -20.70 -24.06
C HIS A 125 -19.30 -19.80 -24.25
N PHE A 126 -18.20 -20.34 -24.80
CA PHE A 126 -17.02 -19.52 -25.11
C PHE A 126 -17.20 -18.61 -26.33
N MET A 127 -18.12 -18.90 -27.26
CA MET A 127 -18.49 -17.96 -28.32
C MET A 127 -19.29 -16.80 -27.75
N ASP A 128 -20.28 -17.09 -26.91
CA ASP A 128 -21.13 -16.09 -26.25
C ASP A 128 -20.28 -15.16 -25.36
N HIS A 129 -19.29 -15.71 -24.65
CA HIS A 129 -18.34 -14.93 -23.86
C HIS A 129 -17.35 -14.11 -24.71
N MET A 130 -17.01 -14.56 -25.92
CA MET A 130 -16.09 -13.85 -26.79
C MET A 130 -16.73 -12.58 -27.35
N GLU A 131 -18.03 -12.60 -27.64
CA GLU A 131 -18.80 -11.40 -27.99
C GLU A 131 -18.88 -10.40 -26.81
N ARG A 132 -18.90 -10.90 -25.57
CA ARG A 132 -19.16 -10.09 -24.38
C ARG A 132 -17.92 -9.54 -23.68
N PHE A 133 -16.79 -10.25 -23.73
CA PHE A 133 -15.59 -9.95 -22.95
C PHE A 133 -14.30 -9.84 -23.78
N GLY A 134 -14.36 -10.09 -25.10
CA GLY A 134 -13.22 -9.97 -26.01
C GLY A 134 -12.23 -11.15 -25.99
N GLU A 135 -11.40 -11.22 -27.03
CA GLU A 135 -10.53 -12.37 -27.32
C GLU A 135 -9.43 -12.60 -26.27
N GLU A 136 -8.82 -11.53 -25.75
CA GLU A 136 -7.72 -11.65 -24.79
C GLU A 136 -8.18 -12.33 -23.48
N LYS A 137 -9.34 -11.92 -22.97
CA LYS A 137 -9.90 -12.44 -21.72
C LYS A 137 -10.40 -13.88 -21.87
N VAL A 138 -11.12 -14.15 -22.96
CA VAL A 138 -11.56 -15.51 -23.30
C VAL A 138 -10.37 -16.44 -23.57
N GLY A 139 -9.29 -15.94 -24.16
CA GLY A 139 -8.05 -16.69 -24.36
C GLY A 139 -7.49 -17.27 -23.07
N LYS A 140 -7.47 -16.47 -21.98
CA LYS A 140 -7.04 -16.92 -20.64
C LYS A 140 -7.92 -18.04 -20.11
N TRP A 141 -9.24 -17.91 -20.23
CA TRP A 141 -10.20 -18.93 -19.79
C TRP A 141 -10.09 -20.22 -20.59
N ARG A 142 -9.89 -20.13 -21.92
CA ARG A 142 -9.69 -21.30 -22.78
C ARG A 142 -8.43 -22.07 -22.39
N GLU A 143 -7.31 -21.40 -22.12
CA GLU A 143 -6.09 -22.08 -21.70
C GLU A 143 -6.22 -22.70 -20.30
N ALA A 144 -6.92 -22.04 -19.36
CA ALA A 144 -7.22 -22.62 -18.05
C ALA A 144 -8.07 -23.91 -18.16
N MET A 145 -9.13 -23.88 -18.97
CA MET A 145 -9.99 -25.03 -19.22
C MET A 145 -9.24 -26.19 -19.89
N LYS A 146 -8.38 -25.88 -20.86
CA LYS A 146 -7.51 -26.85 -21.53
C LYS A 146 -6.51 -27.49 -20.57
N LYS A 147 -5.92 -26.69 -19.67
CA LYS A 147 -5.00 -27.14 -18.62
C LYS A 147 -5.69 -28.11 -17.66
N VAL A 148 -6.86 -27.74 -17.11
CA VAL A 148 -7.58 -28.60 -16.16
C VAL A 148 -8.14 -29.86 -16.82
N GLY A 149 -8.67 -29.76 -18.04
CA GLY A 149 -9.03 -30.96 -18.84
C GLY A 149 -7.83 -31.85 -19.20
N GLY A 150 -6.61 -31.33 -19.07
CA GLY A 150 -5.34 -32.05 -19.19
C GLY A 150 -4.99 -32.92 -17.97
N ILE A 151 -5.56 -32.63 -16.81
CA ILE A 151 -5.23 -33.26 -15.53
C ILE A 151 -6.08 -34.53 -15.35
N SER A 152 -5.47 -35.61 -14.86
CA SER A 152 -6.20 -36.81 -14.45
C SER A 152 -7.08 -36.50 -13.24
N GLY A 153 -8.38 -36.72 -13.38
CA GLY A 153 -9.38 -36.40 -12.35
C GLY A 153 -10.35 -37.54 -12.08
N PHE A 154 -11.33 -37.26 -11.24
CA PHE A 154 -12.40 -38.18 -10.87
C PHE A 154 -13.57 -38.00 -11.84
N PHE A 155 -14.25 -39.08 -12.21
CA PHE A 155 -15.34 -39.04 -13.18
C PHE A 155 -16.64 -39.51 -12.51
N VAL A 156 -17.70 -38.71 -12.65
CA VAL A 156 -19.04 -39.00 -12.11
C VAL A 156 -19.99 -39.14 -13.30
N ASP A 157 -20.50 -40.34 -13.55
CA ASP A 157 -21.52 -40.62 -14.56
C ASP A 157 -22.88 -40.97 -13.93
N ALA A 158 -23.92 -41.09 -14.76
CA ALA A 158 -25.28 -41.38 -14.31
C ALA A 158 -25.45 -42.76 -13.63
N GLY A 159 -24.45 -43.64 -13.66
CA GLY A 159 -24.45 -44.95 -12.99
C GLY A 159 -23.47 -45.06 -11.82
N SER A 160 -22.71 -44.02 -11.53
CA SER A 160 -21.64 -44.02 -10.54
C SER A 160 -22.19 -43.92 -9.11
N LYS A 161 -21.56 -44.66 -8.18
CA LYS A 161 -21.87 -44.53 -6.74
C LYS A 161 -21.18 -43.27 -6.21
N GLU A 162 -21.88 -42.14 -6.26
CA GLU A 162 -21.37 -40.83 -5.81
C GLU A 162 -20.71 -40.90 -4.42
N ASP A 163 -21.33 -41.60 -3.46
CA ASP A 163 -20.80 -41.81 -2.11
C ASP A 163 -19.40 -42.46 -2.09
N HIS A 164 -19.12 -43.38 -3.02
CA HIS A 164 -17.82 -44.04 -3.10
C HIS A 164 -16.75 -43.08 -3.64
N LEU A 165 -17.12 -42.25 -4.62
CA LEU A 165 -16.22 -41.23 -5.18
C LEU A 165 -15.94 -40.12 -4.18
N ILE A 166 -16.93 -39.68 -3.41
CA ILE A 166 -16.76 -38.71 -2.33
C ILE A 166 -15.76 -39.24 -1.28
N ARG A 167 -15.87 -40.51 -0.86
CA ARG A 167 -14.89 -41.13 0.06
C ARG A 167 -13.49 -41.24 -0.54
N LEU A 168 -13.37 -41.48 -1.84
CA LEU A 168 -12.07 -41.51 -2.53
C LEU A 168 -11.44 -40.12 -2.61
N LEU A 169 -12.25 -39.10 -2.89
CA LEU A 169 -11.84 -37.69 -2.88
C LEU A 169 -11.40 -37.26 -1.49
N GLU A 170 -12.18 -37.56 -0.46
CA GLU A 170 -11.86 -37.32 0.96
C GLU A 170 -10.51 -37.95 1.33
N LYS A 171 -10.32 -39.24 1.03
CA LYS A 171 -9.05 -39.93 1.29
C LYS A 171 -7.89 -39.28 0.56
N ARG A 172 -8.08 -38.88 -0.71
CA ARG A 172 -7.05 -38.21 -1.51
C ARG A 172 -6.69 -36.85 -0.92
N VAL A 173 -7.69 -36.05 -0.52
CA VAL A 173 -7.48 -34.76 0.16
C VAL A 173 -6.69 -34.95 1.45
N LEU A 174 -7.07 -35.93 2.28
CA LEU A 174 -6.37 -36.24 3.52
C LEU A 174 -4.91 -36.68 3.28
N GLU A 175 -4.65 -37.50 2.26
CA GLU A 175 -3.28 -37.89 1.88
C GLU A 175 -2.43 -36.71 1.45
N GLU A 176 -3.00 -35.75 0.72
CA GLU A 176 -2.27 -34.56 0.24
C GLU A 176 -2.05 -33.55 1.37
N LEU A 177 -3.05 -33.32 2.22
CA LEU A 177 -2.89 -32.49 3.43
C LEU A 177 -1.84 -33.07 4.40
N ARG A 178 -1.72 -34.40 4.49
CA ARG A 178 -0.67 -35.09 5.29
C ARG A 178 0.75 -34.94 4.73
N LYS A 179 0.91 -34.63 3.44
CA LYS A 179 2.22 -34.40 2.79
C LYS A 179 2.75 -32.98 2.99
N THR A 180 1.90 -32.06 3.41
CA THR A 180 2.31 -30.70 3.77
C THR A 180 3.25 -30.76 4.98
N PRO A 181 4.48 -30.22 4.90
CA PRO A 181 5.35 -30.11 6.07
C PRO A 181 4.59 -29.34 7.16
N VAL A 182 4.58 -29.88 8.38
CA VAL A 182 4.00 -29.21 9.54
C VAL A 182 4.92 -28.04 9.92
N ASP A 183 4.77 -26.93 9.19
CA ASP A 183 5.26 -25.63 9.62
C ASP A 183 4.31 -25.15 10.72
N ILE A 184 4.77 -25.23 11.97
CA ILE A 184 3.99 -24.80 13.14
C ILE A 184 3.86 -23.28 13.09
N ALA A 185 2.68 -22.81 12.71
CA ALA A 185 2.32 -21.41 12.80
C ALA A 185 2.36 -20.90 14.25
N THR A 186 2.76 -19.65 14.43
CA THR A 186 2.96 -18.98 15.72
C THR A 186 1.68 -18.55 16.47
N TYR A 187 0.48 -18.81 15.94
CA TYR A 187 -0.80 -18.56 16.62
C TYR A 187 -1.92 -19.48 16.09
N THR A 188 -2.40 -20.44 16.88
CA THR A 188 -3.64 -21.23 16.61
C THR A 188 -4.89 -20.44 17.00
N VAL A 189 -5.95 -20.48 16.18
CA VAL A 189 -7.30 -19.96 16.53
C VAL A 189 -8.33 -21.06 16.24
N GLY A 190 -9.26 -21.29 17.17
CA GLY A 190 -10.36 -22.26 17.01
C GLY A 190 -10.19 -23.59 17.75
N LEU A 191 -9.13 -23.74 18.55
CA LEU A 191 -8.94 -24.92 19.41
C LEU A 191 -9.68 -24.79 20.76
N ASP A 192 -10.24 -23.65 21.10
CA ASP A 192 -10.60 -23.32 22.48
C ASP A 192 -11.64 -24.27 23.08
N SER A 193 -12.69 -24.66 22.34
CA SER A 193 -13.73 -25.56 22.85
C SER A 193 -13.28 -27.02 23.00
N ARG A 194 -12.40 -27.49 22.10
CA ARG A 194 -11.83 -28.86 22.15
C ARG A 194 -10.67 -28.95 23.13
N VAL A 195 -9.87 -27.90 23.24
CA VAL A 195 -8.80 -27.76 24.23
C VAL A 195 -9.37 -27.52 25.62
N GLU A 196 -10.51 -26.86 25.81
CA GLU A 196 -11.16 -26.80 27.14
C GLU A 196 -11.72 -28.16 27.58
N ASN A 197 -12.32 -28.93 26.68
CA ASN A 197 -12.79 -30.28 26.97
C ASN A 197 -11.64 -31.29 27.17
N PHE A 198 -10.52 -31.09 26.47
CA PHE A 198 -9.31 -31.90 26.63
C PHE A 198 -8.49 -31.46 27.86
N LYS A 199 -8.35 -30.16 28.13
CA LYS A 199 -7.72 -29.57 29.35
C LYS A 199 -8.42 -30.10 30.60
N LYS A 200 -9.76 -30.12 30.64
CA LYS A 200 -10.55 -30.70 31.76
C LYS A 200 -10.31 -32.19 32.02
N ARG A 201 -9.78 -32.95 31.05
CA ARG A 201 -9.44 -34.38 31.19
C ARG A 201 -7.95 -34.66 31.40
N PHE A 202 -7.07 -33.74 31.01
CA PHE A 202 -5.61 -33.93 30.99
C PHE A 202 -4.83 -33.10 32.01
N ILE A 203 -5.40 -31.98 32.47
CA ILE A 203 -4.84 -31.09 33.49
C ILE A 203 -5.92 -30.96 34.58
N ASP A 204 -5.67 -31.57 35.73
CA ASP A 204 -6.55 -31.41 36.89
C ASP A 204 -6.39 -29.98 37.43
N ASP A 205 -7.47 -29.19 37.38
CA ASP A 205 -7.54 -27.75 37.74
C ASP A 205 -7.10 -27.47 39.20
N LYS A 206 -6.95 -28.51 40.02
CA LYS A 206 -6.44 -28.40 41.41
C LYS A 206 -4.98 -28.83 41.57
N SER A 207 -4.35 -29.50 40.59
CA SER A 207 -3.01 -30.11 40.78
C SER A 207 -1.98 -29.88 39.66
N ASN A 208 -2.32 -29.25 38.52
CA ASN A 208 -1.40 -29.02 37.39
C ASN A 208 -0.69 -30.28 36.85
N ARG A 209 -1.25 -31.48 37.10
CA ARG A 209 -0.66 -32.77 36.70
C ARG A 209 -1.12 -33.19 35.32
N VAL A 210 -0.18 -33.46 34.42
CA VAL A 210 -0.44 -34.09 33.11
C VAL A 210 -0.66 -35.60 33.32
N GLN A 211 -1.81 -36.17 32.93
CA GLN A 211 -2.03 -37.63 32.99
C GLN A 211 -1.94 -38.27 31.59
N GLY A 212 -0.77 -38.82 31.26
CA GLY A 212 -0.54 -39.48 29.98
C GLY A 212 -0.91 -40.96 29.92
N THR A 213 -1.21 -41.45 28.72
CA THR A 213 -1.34 -42.90 28.43
C THR A 213 -0.26 -43.36 27.46
N LYS A 214 0.01 -44.67 27.44
CA LYS A 214 1.01 -45.30 26.55
C LYS A 214 0.70 -45.15 25.04
N HIS A 215 -0.49 -44.72 24.65
CA HIS A 215 -0.89 -44.60 23.24
C HIS A 215 -0.53 -43.24 22.63
N VAL A 216 -0.16 -42.25 23.45
CA VAL A 216 0.14 -40.90 22.98
C VAL A 216 1.50 -40.87 22.28
N GLN A 217 1.53 -40.39 21.04
CA GLN A 217 2.74 -40.30 20.20
C GLN A 217 3.20 -38.86 19.93
N GLY A 218 2.31 -37.87 20.06
CA GLY A 218 2.62 -36.46 19.89
C GLY A 218 1.78 -35.57 20.81
N ILE A 219 2.37 -34.52 21.37
CA ILE A 219 1.68 -33.54 22.23
C ILE A 219 2.12 -32.13 21.85
N ILE A 220 1.16 -31.20 21.79
CA ILE A 220 1.38 -29.77 21.60
C ILE A 220 0.68 -29.03 22.74
N PHE A 221 1.46 -28.26 23.50
CA PHE A 221 1.00 -27.31 24.49
C PHE A 221 1.33 -25.90 24.01
N ASP A 222 0.34 -25.21 23.45
CA ASP A 222 0.48 -23.82 23.00
C ASP A 222 -0.30 -22.91 23.95
N PHE A 223 0.41 -22.27 24.88
CA PHE A 223 -0.21 -21.31 25.79
C PHE A 223 -0.11 -19.91 25.19
N GLU A 224 -1.21 -19.16 25.15
CA GLU A 224 -1.20 -17.83 24.58
C GLU A 224 -0.21 -16.91 25.31
N LYS A 225 0.68 -16.28 24.54
CA LYS A 225 1.43 -15.11 25.00
C LYS A 225 0.41 -14.02 25.30
N LYS A 226 0.15 -13.68 26.58
CA LYS A 226 -0.66 -12.50 26.95
C LYS A 226 -0.15 -11.30 26.13
N LYS A 227 -0.94 -10.88 25.13
CA LYS A 227 -0.61 -9.75 24.27
C LYS A 227 -0.82 -8.48 25.10
N TYR A 228 0.25 -7.75 25.42
CA TYR A 228 0.10 -6.36 25.86
C TYR A 228 -0.58 -5.58 24.73
N THR A 229 -1.77 -5.06 24.99
CA THR A 229 -2.53 -4.26 24.04
C THR A 229 -1.87 -2.90 23.81
N ARG A 230 -1.93 -2.43 22.56
CA ARG A 230 -1.32 -1.19 22.06
C ARG A 230 -1.77 0.08 22.81
N THR A 231 -2.83 0.00 23.61
CA THR A 231 -3.31 1.05 24.51
C THR A 231 -2.36 1.36 25.66
N GLN A 232 -1.52 0.41 26.09
CA GLN A 232 -0.51 0.69 27.11
C GLN A 232 0.78 1.28 26.56
N ARG A 233 1.03 1.31 25.24
CA ARG A 233 2.24 1.93 24.65
C ARG A 233 2.12 3.45 24.47
N ILE A 234 0.90 3.99 24.35
CA ILE A 234 0.67 5.42 24.13
C ILE A 234 0.82 6.23 25.44
N SER A 235 0.74 5.57 26.60
CA SER A 235 1.08 6.18 27.90
C SER A 235 2.59 6.48 28.03
N TRP A 236 3.46 5.72 27.36
CA TRP A 236 4.92 5.81 27.57
C TRP A 236 5.60 6.89 26.74
N VAL A 237 5.10 7.21 25.55
CA VAL A 237 5.71 8.25 24.70
C VAL A 237 5.37 9.66 25.22
N ARG A 238 4.23 9.83 25.89
CA ARG A 238 3.83 11.13 26.48
C ARG A 238 4.46 11.44 27.84
N ALA A 239 5.11 10.46 28.48
CA ALA A 239 5.83 10.66 29.74
C ALA A 239 7.33 10.95 29.55
N LEU A 240 7.82 10.96 28.30
CA LEU A 240 9.22 11.24 27.96
C LEU A 240 9.33 12.61 27.28
N ILE A 241 9.48 13.64 28.13
CA ILE A 241 10.31 14.87 28.00
C ILE A 241 9.55 16.09 28.57
N PRO A 242 10.20 16.98 29.36
CA PRO A 242 11.64 17.09 29.60
C PRO A 242 12.04 16.79 31.05
N CYS A 243 13.07 15.95 31.25
CA CYS A 243 13.79 15.87 32.53
C CYS A 243 15.28 15.56 32.30
N PRO A 244 16.18 16.05 33.18
CA PRO A 244 17.54 16.42 32.76
C PRO A 244 18.63 15.37 32.99
N THR A 245 18.35 14.21 33.57
CA THR A 245 19.43 13.27 33.95
C THR A 245 19.07 11.79 33.81
N LEU A 246 19.96 11.05 33.14
CA LEU A 246 19.92 9.61 32.82
C LEU A 246 19.80 8.69 34.06
N ALA A 247 20.29 9.13 35.22
CA ALA A 247 20.33 8.32 36.45
C ALA A 247 18.94 8.04 37.04
N SER A 248 18.03 9.02 37.02
CA SER A 248 16.65 8.87 37.52
C SER A 248 15.79 7.95 36.65
N LEU A 249 16.08 7.90 35.34
CA LEU A 249 15.45 6.98 34.38
C LEU A 249 15.84 5.53 34.65
N ILE A 250 17.12 5.28 34.95
CA ILE A 250 17.61 3.93 35.28
C ILE A 250 17.02 3.44 36.61
N GLU A 251 16.84 4.33 37.58
CA GLU A 251 16.28 4.00 38.89
C GLU A 251 14.77 3.71 38.82
N LYS A 252 14.00 4.48 38.05
CA LYS A 252 12.57 4.19 37.76
C LYS A 252 12.38 2.94 36.88
N CYS A 253 13.28 2.67 35.94
CA CYS A 253 13.26 1.43 35.16
C CYS A 253 13.56 0.20 36.04
N LYS A 254 14.41 0.32 37.07
CA LYS A 254 14.67 -0.76 38.04
C LYS A 254 13.48 -1.04 38.94
N VAL A 255 12.73 -0.02 39.36
CA VAL A 255 11.49 -0.21 40.15
C VAL A 255 10.40 -0.90 39.33
N PHE A 256 10.28 -0.60 38.02
CA PHE A 256 9.30 -1.26 37.15
C PHE A 256 9.73 -2.68 36.72
N LEU A 257 11.03 -2.93 36.50
CA LEU A 257 11.56 -4.29 36.30
C LEU A 257 11.45 -5.15 37.56
N GLY A 258 11.44 -4.53 38.75
CA GLY A 258 11.21 -5.20 40.03
C GLY A 258 9.75 -5.50 40.36
N GLN A 259 8.78 -4.92 39.63
CA GLN A 259 7.34 -5.20 39.80
C GLN A 259 6.79 -6.22 38.80
N VAL A 260 7.64 -6.80 37.94
CA VAL A 260 7.29 -7.95 37.10
C VAL A 260 7.57 -9.23 37.89
N GLN A 261 6.75 -9.51 38.90
CA GLN A 261 6.61 -10.87 39.41
C GLN A 261 5.13 -11.24 39.60
N GLU A 262 4.79 -12.34 38.92
CA GLU A 262 3.79 -13.34 39.28
C GLU A 262 2.31 -12.99 39.13
N GLU A 263 1.82 -13.11 37.90
CA GLU A 263 0.46 -13.60 37.65
C GLU A 263 0.46 -14.75 36.62
N GLY A 264 0.58 -15.98 37.13
CA GLY A 264 0.17 -17.23 36.49
C GLY A 264 1.05 -17.75 35.35
N GLU A 265 2.34 -18.06 35.61
CA GLU A 265 3.08 -18.96 34.72
C GLU A 265 2.46 -20.37 34.78
N MET A 266 2.07 -20.93 33.64
CA MET A 266 1.59 -22.32 33.59
C MET A 266 2.76 -23.27 33.85
N ILE A 267 2.69 -24.03 34.95
CA ILE A 267 3.71 -25.00 35.35
C ILE A 267 3.22 -26.42 35.02
N LEU A 268 4.00 -27.17 34.24
CA LEU A 268 3.72 -28.57 33.90
C LEU A 268 4.70 -29.49 34.65
N ASP A 269 4.17 -30.47 35.39
CA ASP A 269 4.99 -31.48 36.06
C ASP A 269 5.45 -32.58 35.08
N THR A 270 6.74 -32.83 35.05
CA THR A 270 7.39 -33.83 34.20
C THR A 270 7.05 -35.29 34.56
N GLU A 271 6.56 -35.58 35.77
CA GLU A 271 6.10 -36.95 36.13
C GLU A 271 4.99 -37.45 35.20
N GLY A 272 4.17 -36.56 34.64
CA GLY A 272 3.09 -36.91 33.73
C GLY A 272 3.53 -37.55 32.42
N PHE A 273 4.76 -37.28 31.97
CA PHE A 273 5.32 -37.85 30.74
C PHE A 273 5.86 -39.27 30.91
N LYS A 274 6.03 -39.73 32.15
CA LYS A 274 6.63 -41.03 32.47
C LYS A 274 5.84 -42.22 31.93
N SER A 275 4.51 -42.11 31.88
CA SER A 275 3.61 -43.16 31.35
C SER A 275 3.50 -43.14 29.81
N MET A 276 3.99 -42.09 29.15
CA MET A 276 3.85 -41.86 27.70
C MET A 276 5.03 -42.43 26.91
N ILE A 277 5.36 -43.71 27.12
CA ILE A 277 6.55 -44.37 26.55
C ILE A 277 6.67 -44.31 25.01
N ASN A 278 5.54 -44.11 24.30
CA ASN A 278 5.49 -44.01 22.83
C ASN A 278 5.53 -42.58 22.30
N LEU A 279 5.68 -41.57 23.16
CA LEU A 279 5.78 -40.17 22.73
C LEU A 279 7.04 -39.98 21.88
N ARG A 280 6.86 -39.32 20.73
CA ARG A 280 7.90 -39.01 19.74
C ARG A 280 8.00 -37.51 19.47
N LEU A 281 6.91 -36.77 19.62
CA LEU A 281 6.86 -35.32 19.42
C LEU A 281 6.31 -34.62 20.67
N LEU A 282 7.01 -33.60 21.13
CA LEU A 282 6.58 -32.75 22.22
C LEU A 282 6.84 -31.28 21.87
N GLN A 283 5.80 -30.46 21.90
CA GLN A 283 5.89 -29.01 21.70
C GLN A 283 5.30 -28.29 22.90
N ILE A 284 6.05 -27.34 23.43
CA ILE A 284 5.71 -26.58 24.63
C ILE A 284 6.05 -25.12 24.33
N ASN A 285 5.03 -24.27 24.22
CA ASN A 285 5.20 -22.84 24.03
C ASN A 285 4.70 -22.12 25.27
N HIS A 286 5.49 -21.19 25.82
CA HIS A 286 5.08 -20.30 26.91
C HIS A 286 4.68 -21.02 28.22
N ALA A 287 5.31 -22.15 28.52
CA ALA A 287 5.13 -22.86 29.81
C ALA A 287 6.46 -23.28 30.46
N LYS A 288 6.40 -23.42 31.79
CA LYS A 288 7.50 -23.86 32.65
C LYS A 288 7.35 -25.35 32.95
N LEU A 289 8.42 -26.12 32.79
CA LEU A 289 8.46 -27.53 33.21
C LEU A 289 9.08 -27.63 34.61
N GLN A 290 8.45 -28.40 35.50
CA GLN A 290 8.93 -28.70 36.85
C GLN A 290 9.13 -30.22 37.01
N GLY A 291 10.12 -30.62 37.81
CA GLY A 291 10.41 -32.02 38.14
C GLY A 291 11.68 -32.56 37.47
N LYS A 292 11.78 -33.88 37.31
CA LYS A 292 12.98 -34.57 36.80
C LYS A 292 12.86 -34.84 35.30
N PHE A 293 13.79 -34.31 34.51
CA PHE A 293 13.72 -34.36 33.05
C PHE A 293 14.07 -35.73 32.47
N LYS A 294 14.66 -36.62 33.28
CA LYS A 294 14.77 -38.06 32.97
C LYS A 294 13.41 -38.76 32.79
N ASN A 295 12.31 -38.12 33.21
CA ASN A 295 10.96 -38.65 33.03
C ASN A 295 10.46 -38.50 31.59
N PHE A 296 11.19 -37.75 30.73
CA PHE A 296 10.89 -37.74 29.31
C PHE A 296 11.14 -39.12 28.69
N PRO A 297 10.22 -39.61 27.84
CA PRO A 297 10.35 -40.91 27.22
C PRO A 297 11.57 -40.97 26.30
N ALA A 298 12.38 -42.04 26.46
CA ALA A 298 13.66 -42.20 25.77
C ALA A 298 13.56 -42.18 24.24
N GLY A 299 12.38 -42.52 23.68
CA GLY A 299 12.14 -42.51 22.24
C GLY A 299 11.76 -41.14 21.65
N LEU A 300 11.78 -40.05 22.42
CA LEU A 300 11.43 -38.71 21.93
C LEU A 300 12.36 -38.27 20.78
N ARG A 301 11.77 -37.86 19.66
CA ARG A 301 12.49 -37.46 18.43
C ARG A 301 12.41 -35.97 18.15
N TRP A 302 11.34 -35.30 18.59
CA TRP A 302 11.14 -33.87 18.39
C TRP A 302 10.80 -33.23 19.73
N LEU A 303 11.61 -32.26 20.15
CA LEU A 303 11.34 -31.39 21.28
C LEU A 303 11.36 -29.94 20.81
N GLN A 304 10.21 -29.27 20.94
CA GLN A 304 10.12 -27.82 20.87
C GLN A 304 9.76 -27.29 22.25
N TRP A 305 10.57 -26.37 22.76
CA TRP A 305 10.32 -25.64 23.98
C TRP A 305 10.57 -24.16 23.77
N LYS A 306 9.59 -23.52 23.14
CA LYS A 306 9.64 -22.11 22.77
C LYS A 306 9.45 -21.22 24.00
N ASN A 307 10.26 -20.17 24.11
CA ASN A 307 10.25 -19.26 25.26
C ASN A 307 10.48 -20.00 26.59
N CYS A 308 11.42 -20.95 26.58
CA CYS A 308 11.84 -21.69 27.76
C CYS A 308 12.38 -20.71 28.83
N PRO A 309 11.86 -20.74 30.07
CA PRO A 309 12.31 -19.84 31.15
C PRO A 309 13.66 -20.26 31.75
N MET A 310 14.19 -21.42 31.36
CA MET A 310 15.43 -21.94 31.89
C MET A 310 16.63 -21.22 31.28
N LYS A 311 17.62 -20.94 32.13
CA LYS A 311 18.92 -20.42 31.67
C LYS A 311 19.74 -21.48 30.94
N ASN A 312 19.64 -22.74 31.34
CA ASN A 312 20.35 -23.86 30.72
C ASN A 312 19.45 -25.10 30.70
N LEU A 313 19.66 -26.02 29.75
CA LEU A 313 18.96 -27.30 29.83
C LEU A 313 19.45 -28.12 31.04
N PRO A 314 18.55 -28.85 31.72
CA PRO A 314 18.90 -29.69 32.86
C PRO A 314 19.91 -30.78 32.51
N SER A 315 20.88 -31.03 33.40
CA SER A 315 21.93 -32.04 33.17
C SER A 315 21.42 -33.49 33.24
N ASP A 316 20.22 -33.73 33.80
CA ASP A 316 19.57 -35.04 33.87
C ASP A 316 18.74 -35.37 32.62
N TYR A 317 18.67 -34.44 31.65
CA TYR A 317 18.02 -34.66 30.36
C TYR A 317 18.98 -35.30 29.36
N ALA A 318 18.68 -36.54 28.94
CA ALA A 318 19.54 -37.36 28.07
C ALA A 318 18.79 -37.86 26.82
N PRO A 319 18.63 -37.02 25.78
CA PRO A 319 17.73 -37.32 24.68
C PRO A 319 18.45 -38.05 23.52
N HIS A 320 18.68 -39.35 23.68
CA HIS A 320 19.45 -40.17 22.73
C HIS A 320 18.82 -40.33 21.34
N GLU A 321 17.48 -40.28 21.22
CA GLU A 321 16.74 -40.45 19.97
C GLU A 321 16.34 -39.12 19.30
N LEU A 322 16.76 -37.99 19.86
CA LEU A 322 16.30 -36.67 19.44
C LEU A 322 16.91 -36.26 18.09
N ALA A 323 16.02 -35.97 17.13
CA ALA A 323 16.36 -35.49 15.80
C ALA A 323 16.15 -33.97 15.67
N VAL A 324 15.18 -33.39 16.39
CA VAL A 324 14.89 -31.95 16.35
C VAL A 324 14.83 -31.37 17.75
N LEU A 325 15.63 -30.33 17.98
CA LEU A 325 15.61 -29.51 19.19
C LEU A 325 15.32 -28.06 18.81
N ASP A 326 14.16 -27.55 19.21
CA ASP A 326 13.78 -26.15 19.04
C ASP A 326 13.63 -25.50 20.40
N LEU A 327 14.51 -24.54 20.72
CA LEU A 327 14.45 -23.72 21.93
C LEU A 327 14.30 -22.25 21.56
N SER A 328 13.66 -21.95 20.44
CA SER A 328 13.53 -20.60 19.92
C SER A 328 12.86 -19.63 20.90
N GLU A 329 13.23 -18.35 20.81
CA GLU A 329 12.73 -17.24 21.63
C GLU A 329 12.95 -17.45 23.15
N SER A 330 13.92 -18.30 23.56
CA SER A 330 14.15 -18.65 24.96
C SER A 330 15.22 -17.79 25.65
N GLY A 331 15.18 -17.76 26.99
CA GLY A 331 16.16 -17.06 27.82
C GLY A 331 17.48 -17.81 28.03
N ILE A 332 17.79 -18.79 27.18
CA ILE A 332 18.91 -19.71 27.36
C ILE A 332 20.25 -18.99 27.22
N GLU A 333 21.12 -19.19 28.22
CA GLU A 333 22.51 -18.72 28.26
C GLU A 333 23.48 -19.78 27.71
N ARG A 334 23.25 -21.08 28.01
CA ARG A 334 24.00 -22.22 27.46
C ARG A 334 23.07 -23.40 27.21
N VAL A 335 23.20 -24.04 26.04
CA VAL A 335 22.35 -25.20 25.68
C VAL A 335 22.72 -26.43 26.51
N TRP A 336 24.01 -26.73 26.66
CA TRP A 336 24.50 -27.90 27.40
C TRP A 336 25.12 -27.50 28.75
N GLY A 337 24.92 -28.33 29.77
CA GLY A 337 25.64 -28.23 31.05
C GLY A 337 27.08 -28.75 30.96
N TRP A 338 27.88 -28.58 32.02
CA TRP A 338 29.33 -28.87 32.03
C TRP A 338 29.73 -30.35 31.79
N CYS A 339 28.78 -31.30 31.77
CA CYS A 339 29.06 -32.75 31.73
C CYS A 339 28.40 -33.50 30.54
N SER A 340 28.02 -32.83 29.45
CA SER A 340 26.94 -33.34 28.56
C SER A 340 27.34 -33.67 27.09
N ASN A 341 28.58 -34.01 26.77
CA ASN A 341 28.97 -34.20 25.36
C ASN A 341 28.67 -35.60 24.76
N LYS A 342 27.96 -36.49 25.48
CA LYS A 342 27.66 -37.88 25.04
C LYS A 342 26.25 -38.12 24.46
N LEU A 343 25.42 -37.09 24.28
CA LEU A 343 23.96 -37.26 24.36
C LEU A 343 23.14 -37.08 23.06
N THR A 344 23.73 -36.71 21.92
CA THR A 344 22.94 -36.24 20.75
C THR A 344 23.45 -36.70 19.38
N GLU A 345 23.84 -37.97 19.25
CA GLU A 345 24.35 -38.50 17.97
C GLU A 345 23.32 -38.53 16.83
N LYS A 346 22.02 -38.43 17.12
CA LYS A 346 20.91 -38.44 16.15
C LYS A 346 20.33 -37.07 15.83
N LEU A 347 20.85 -36.00 16.44
CA LEU A 347 20.32 -34.65 16.27
C LEU A 347 20.58 -34.15 14.85
N MET A 348 19.53 -33.76 14.14
CA MET A 348 19.57 -33.28 12.75
C MET A 348 19.28 -31.78 12.65
N VAL A 349 18.42 -31.24 13.52
CA VAL A 349 18.04 -29.83 13.51
C VAL A 349 18.14 -29.25 14.92
N MET A 350 18.83 -28.12 15.04
CA MET A 350 18.88 -27.31 16.24
C MET A 350 18.43 -25.88 15.92
N ASN A 351 17.29 -25.46 16.47
CA ASN A 351 16.75 -24.12 16.33
C ASN A 351 16.85 -23.35 17.65
N LEU A 352 17.68 -22.33 17.67
CA LEU A 352 17.96 -21.43 18.79
C LEU A 352 17.66 -19.98 18.43
N ARG A 353 16.87 -19.72 17.38
CA ARG A 353 16.56 -18.34 16.94
C ARG A 353 16.03 -17.51 18.12
N HIS A 354 16.38 -16.23 18.17
CA HIS A 354 15.97 -15.26 19.17
C HIS A 354 16.26 -15.69 20.62
N CYS A 355 17.29 -16.52 20.84
CA CYS A 355 17.82 -16.75 22.18
C CYS A 355 18.68 -15.56 22.62
N TYR A 356 18.04 -14.49 23.07
CA TYR A 356 18.70 -13.20 23.33
C TYR A 356 19.82 -13.26 24.39
N ASN A 357 19.80 -14.27 25.27
CA ASN A 357 20.80 -14.47 26.32
C ASN A 357 21.95 -15.39 25.95
N LEU A 358 21.93 -16.02 24.76
CA LEU A 358 22.94 -16.97 24.35
C LEU A 358 24.26 -16.23 24.07
N VAL A 359 25.27 -16.44 24.91
CA VAL A 359 26.56 -15.72 24.82
C VAL A 359 27.57 -16.43 23.91
N ALA A 360 27.50 -17.76 23.86
CA ALA A 360 28.38 -18.60 23.08
C ALA A 360 27.59 -19.72 22.39
N CYS A 361 27.99 -20.05 21.16
CA CYS A 361 27.45 -21.19 20.45
C CYS A 361 27.73 -22.49 21.22
N PRO A 362 26.78 -23.44 21.28
CA PRO A 362 27.02 -24.73 21.94
C PRO A 362 28.16 -25.51 21.29
N ASP A 363 28.82 -26.34 22.09
CA ASP A 363 29.74 -27.37 21.59
C ASP A 363 28.93 -28.43 20.81
N LEU A 364 29.33 -28.65 19.56
CA LEU A 364 28.68 -29.56 18.62
C LEU A 364 29.53 -30.80 18.31
N SER A 365 30.65 -31.02 19.00
CA SER A 365 31.56 -32.15 18.72
C SER A 365 30.86 -33.52 18.80
N GLY A 366 29.79 -33.63 19.60
CA GLY A 366 28.96 -34.83 19.72
C GLY A 366 27.82 -34.95 18.69
N CYS A 367 27.48 -33.87 17.97
CA CYS A 367 26.32 -33.80 17.08
C CYS A 367 26.66 -34.23 15.64
N LYS A 368 27.03 -35.50 15.46
CA LYS A 368 27.56 -36.02 14.18
C LYS A 368 26.57 -35.99 13.01
N THR A 369 25.26 -35.94 13.26
CA THR A 369 24.20 -35.94 12.22
C THR A 369 23.58 -34.58 11.95
N LEU A 370 24.07 -33.50 12.57
CA LEU A 370 23.43 -32.18 12.53
C LEU A 370 23.48 -31.59 11.11
N GLN A 371 22.31 -31.33 10.54
CA GLN A 371 22.14 -30.79 9.19
C GLN A 371 21.75 -29.31 9.19
N LYS A 372 21.02 -28.83 10.21
CA LYS A 372 20.57 -27.44 10.30
C LYS A 372 20.83 -26.87 11.69
N LEU A 373 21.50 -25.72 11.72
CA LEU A 373 21.69 -24.91 12.91
C LEU A 373 21.15 -23.49 12.65
N ASP A 374 20.15 -23.09 13.43
CA ASP A 374 19.56 -21.75 13.37
C ASP A 374 19.85 -20.99 14.67
N LEU A 375 20.60 -19.90 14.56
CA LEU A 375 21.01 -19.00 15.63
C LEU A 375 20.52 -17.57 15.37
N GLN A 376 19.58 -17.37 14.44
CA GLN A 376 19.14 -16.04 14.03
C GLN A 376 18.72 -15.18 15.24
N GLY A 377 19.14 -13.92 15.32
CA GLY A 377 18.71 -12.98 16.35
C GLY A 377 19.25 -13.28 17.75
N CYS A 378 20.29 -14.12 17.87
CA CYS A 378 21.04 -14.30 19.12
C CYS A 378 21.96 -13.10 19.38
N VAL A 379 21.36 -11.98 19.81
CA VAL A 379 22.05 -10.68 19.90
C VAL A 379 23.25 -10.63 20.86
N ARG A 380 23.36 -11.53 21.84
CA ARG A 380 24.51 -11.61 22.77
C ARG A 380 25.59 -12.61 22.34
N LEU A 381 25.38 -13.33 21.23
CA LEU A 381 26.33 -14.29 20.70
C LEU A 381 27.56 -13.54 20.20
N THR A 382 28.71 -13.78 20.84
CA THR A 382 29.96 -13.09 20.49
C THR A 382 30.87 -13.93 19.60
N LYS A 383 30.85 -15.25 19.79
CA LYS A 383 31.71 -16.21 19.08
C LYS A 383 30.93 -17.46 18.70
N VAL A 384 31.18 -17.96 17.50
CA VAL A 384 30.76 -19.31 17.08
C VAL A 384 31.81 -20.33 17.55
N HIS A 385 31.37 -21.46 18.09
CA HIS A 385 32.26 -22.46 18.67
C HIS A 385 33.04 -23.20 17.57
N LYS A 386 34.32 -23.52 17.82
CA LYS A 386 35.21 -24.17 16.84
C LYS A 386 34.65 -25.47 16.25
N SER A 387 33.88 -26.23 17.04
CA SER A 387 33.25 -27.48 16.60
C SER A 387 32.26 -27.31 15.43
N VAL A 388 31.76 -26.08 15.20
CA VAL A 388 30.93 -25.79 14.02
C VAL A 388 31.77 -25.94 12.74
N GLY A 389 33.04 -25.55 12.78
CA GLY A 389 33.98 -25.74 11.67
C GLY A 389 34.25 -27.21 11.33
N ASP A 390 34.19 -28.09 12.34
CA ASP A 390 34.38 -29.53 12.22
C ASP A 390 33.11 -30.29 11.73
N ALA A 391 31.96 -29.61 11.58
CA ALA A 391 30.68 -30.25 11.36
C ALA A 391 30.48 -30.76 9.91
N THR A 392 30.81 -32.04 9.67
CA THR A 392 30.80 -32.65 8.32
C THR A 392 29.42 -32.87 7.70
N THR A 393 28.35 -32.83 8.50
CA THR A 393 26.97 -33.11 8.08
C THR A 393 26.11 -31.85 7.91
N LEU A 394 26.61 -30.68 8.32
CA LEU A 394 25.86 -29.44 8.31
C LEU A 394 25.58 -28.97 6.89
N ILE A 395 24.32 -28.65 6.61
CA ILE A 395 23.80 -28.18 5.31
C ILE A 395 23.40 -26.71 5.40
N GLN A 396 22.86 -26.27 6.54
CA GLN A 396 22.38 -24.90 6.75
C GLN A 396 22.88 -24.32 8.07
N LEU A 397 23.45 -23.12 8.01
CA LEU A 397 23.84 -22.32 9.16
C LEU A 397 23.26 -20.90 9.03
N ASN A 398 22.37 -20.55 9.96
CA ASN A 398 21.76 -19.23 10.00
C ASN A 398 22.22 -18.47 11.26
N LEU A 399 22.93 -17.36 11.05
CA LEU A 399 23.44 -16.44 12.07
C LEU A 399 22.92 -15.02 11.84
N ASN A 400 21.88 -14.85 11.02
CA ASN A 400 21.28 -13.55 10.73
C ASN A 400 20.94 -12.79 12.03
N ASP A 401 21.11 -11.47 12.07
CA ASP A 401 20.80 -10.61 13.23
C ASP A 401 21.60 -10.96 14.51
N CYS A 402 22.75 -11.64 14.41
CA CYS A 402 23.67 -11.82 15.54
C CYS A 402 24.54 -10.57 15.74
N SER A 403 23.95 -9.52 16.31
CA SER A 403 24.54 -8.17 16.31
C SER A 403 25.89 -8.04 17.02
N ASN A 404 26.18 -8.86 18.04
CA ASN A 404 27.47 -8.86 18.75
C ASN A 404 28.46 -9.92 18.26
N LEU A 405 28.18 -10.62 17.15
CA LEU A 405 29.08 -11.63 16.61
C LEU A 405 30.36 -10.97 16.09
N VAL A 406 31.49 -11.32 16.70
CA VAL A 406 32.82 -10.79 16.34
C VAL A 406 33.64 -11.81 15.56
N GLU A 407 33.51 -13.09 15.91
CA GLU A 407 34.42 -14.14 15.43
C GLU A 407 33.65 -15.37 14.92
N PHE A 408 33.97 -15.76 13.68
CA PHE A 408 33.58 -17.03 13.06
C PHE A 408 34.76 -18.02 13.14
N PRO A 409 34.56 -19.36 13.14
CA PRO A 409 35.66 -20.30 13.28
C PRO A 409 36.66 -20.15 12.13
N SER A 410 37.96 -20.12 12.46
CA SER A 410 39.03 -19.96 11.47
C SER A 410 39.21 -21.21 10.60
N ASP A 411 39.07 -22.40 11.19
CA ASP A 411 39.03 -23.67 10.48
C ASP A 411 37.58 -24.00 10.12
N VAL A 412 37.32 -24.13 8.83
CA VAL A 412 36.02 -24.51 8.25
C VAL A 412 36.16 -25.71 7.31
N SER A 413 37.27 -26.44 7.42
CA SER A 413 37.60 -27.57 6.54
C SER A 413 36.60 -28.74 6.67
N GLY A 414 35.91 -28.84 7.80
CA GLY A 414 34.86 -29.82 8.06
C GLY A 414 33.53 -29.52 7.35
N LEU A 415 33.21 -28.26 7.06
CA LEU A 415 31.91 -27.79 6.51
C LEU A 415 31.68 -28.14 5.02
N LYS A 416 32.09 -29.33 4.57
CA LYS A 416 32.06 -29.78 3.17
C LYS A 416 30.66 -29.94 2.57
N ARG A 417 29.64 -30.13 3.41
CA ARG A 417 28.24 -30.29 2.99
C ARG A 417 27.40 -29.02 3.12
N LEU A 418 27.97 -27.95 3.66
CA LEU A 418 27.24 -26.71 3.89
C LEU A 418 26.81 -26.13 2.54
N GLN A 419 25.52 -25.85 2.41
CA GLN A 419 24.91 -25.25 1.22
C GLN A 419 24.50 -23.80 1.45
N ASN A 420 24.01 -23.49 2.66
CA ASN A 420 23.50 -22.15 2.98
C ASN A 420 24.21 -21.60 4.22
N LEU A 421 24.88 -20.46 4.05
CA LEU A 421 25.47 -19.68 5.14
C LEU A 421 24.87 -18.27 5.12
N ASN A 422 24.16 -17.93 6.21
CA ASN A 422 23.56 -16.61 6.39
C ASN A 422 24.18 -15.90 7.59
N LEU A 423 24.87 -14.78 7.34
CA LEU A 423 25.55 -13.90 8.29
C LEU A 423 25.02 -12.45 8.20
N VAL A 424 23.81 -12.27 7.64
CA VAL A 424 23.20 -10.95 7.45
C VAL A 424 23.07 -10.22 8.79
N ASN A 425 23.30 -8.90 8.78
CA ASN A 425 23.18 -8.03 9.95
C ASN A 425 24.05 -8.46 11.15
N CYS A 426 25.29 -8.87 10.87
CA CYS A 426 26.35 -9.10 11.86
C CYS A 426 27.41 -7.97 11.78
N PRO A 427 27.12 -6.75 12.27
CA PRO A 427 27.92 -5.54 12.03
C PRO A 427 29.30 -5.56 12.69
N ASN A 428 29.57 -6.48 13.62
CA ASN A 428 30.86 -6.60 14.30
C ASN A 428 31.78 -7.66 13.68
N LEU A 429 31.29 -8.45 12.72
CA LEU A 429 32.07 -9.48 12.03
C LEU A 429 32.97 -8.81 10.98
N LYS A 430 34.28 -8.83 11.20
CA LYS A 430 35.27 -8.09 10.39
C LYS A 430 35.91 -8.91 9.28
N GLU A 431 35.93 -10.24 9.42
CA GLU A 431 36.67 -11.13 8.54
C GLU A 431 35.92 -12.45 8.36
N LEU A 432 36.09 -13.06 7.18
CA LEU A 432 35.69 -14.43 6.89
C LEU A 432 36.92 -15.35 7.01
N PRO A 433 36.73 -16.66 7.27
CA PRO A 433 37.84 -17.59 7.39
C PRO A 433 38.64 -17.68 6.10
N GLN A 434 39.98 -17.67 6.20
CA GLN A 434 40.87 -17.71 5.04
C GLN A 434 40.67 -18.98 4.19
N GLU A 435 40.22 -20.08 4.79
CA GLU A 435 39.91 -21.34 4.13
C GLU A 435 38.43 -21.49 3.74
N ILE A 436 37.69 -20.39 3.56
CA ILE A 436 36.26 -20.43 3.17
C ILE A 436 36.00 -21.32 1.94
N GLY A 437 36.96 -21.39 1.01
CA GLY A 437 36.94 -22.25 -0.16
C GLY A 437 36.83 -23.76 0.10
N SER A 438 37.05 -24.22 1.34
CA SER A 438 36.88 -25.63 1.73
C SER A 438 35.40 -26.06 1.76
N MET A 439 34.46 -25.11 1.83
CA MET A 439 33.01 -25.35 1.81
C MET A 439 32.49 -25.59 0.37
N ASN A 440 33.03 -26.59 -0.31
CA ASN A 440 32.81 -26.85 -1.74
C ASN A 440 31.36 -27.16 -2.17
N SER A 441 30.44 -27.33 -1.22
CA SER A 441 29.00 -27.52 -1.49
C SER A 441 28.17 -26.24 -1.33
N LEU A 442 28.81 -25.11 -0.98
CA LEU A 442 28.10 -23.86 -0.70
C LEU A 442 27.41 -23.33 -1.96
N LYS A 443 26.10 -23.07 -1.84
CA LYS A 443 25.22 -22.53 -2.88
C LYS A 443 24.81 -21.09 -2.58
N LEU A 444 24.65 -20.75 -1.31
CA LEU A 444 24.18 -19.44 -0.87
C LEU A 444 25.07 -18.90 0.25
N LEU A 445 25.68 -17.75 -0.01
CA LEU A 445 26.48 -16.99 0.96
C LEU A 445 25.91 -15.58 1.09
N LEU A 446 25.30 -15.28 2.23
CA LEU A 446 24.75 -13.96 2.55
C LEU A 446 25.55 -13.35 3.68
N VAL A 447 26.21 -12.23 3.44
CA VAL A 447 27.07 -11.53 4.41
C VAL A 447 26.72 -10.04 4.49
N ASP A 448 25.46 -9.71 4.20
CA ASP A 448 24.97 -8.33 4.17
C ASP A 448 25.13 -7.62 5.53
N LYS A 449 25.41 -6.32 5.51
CA LYS A 449 25.50 -5.44 6.69
C LYS A 449 26.51 -5.96 7.73
N THR A 450 27.62 -6.52 7.25
CA THR A 450 28.77 -6.92 8.07
C THR A 450 29.88 -5.88 8.01
N ALA A 451 30.85 -5.97 8.92
CA ALA A 451 32.06 -5.15 8.89
C ALA A 451 33.20 -5.78 8.08
N ILE A 452 32.88 -6.72 7.18
CA ILE A 452 33.88 -7.39 6.34
C ILE A 452 34.57 -6.37 5.45
N SER A 453 35.90 -6.33 5.54
CA SER A 453 36.74 -5.40 4.78
C SER A 453 37.38 -6.02 3.55
N VAL A 454 37.63 -7.33 3.57
CA VAL A 454 38.27 -8.09 2.48
C VAL A 454 37.63 -9.47 2.39
N LEU A 455 37.39 -9.96 1.17
CA LEU A 455 37.01 -11.35 0.94
C LEU A 455 38.26 -12.24 0.81
N PRO A 456 38.30 -13.41 1.45
CA PRO A 456 39.42 -14.34 1.30
C PRO A 456 39.60 -14.78 -0.16
N GLU A 457 40.85 -14.86 -0.63
CA GLU A 457 41.15 -15.34 -1.98
C GLU A 457 40.57 -16.74 -2.22
N SER A 458 40.57 -17.63 -1.23
CA SER A 458 40.02 -18.99 -1.40
C SER A 458 38.54 -19.05 -1.79
N ILE A 459 37.78 -17.94 -1.74
CA ILE A 459 36.38 -17.88 -2.16
C ILE A 459 36.16 -18.36 -3.60
N PHE A 460 37.13 -18.16 -4.50
CA PHE A 460 37.03 -18.62 -5.90
C PHE A 460 36.87 -20.14 -6.03
N ARG A 461 37.21 -20.92 -4.99
CA ARG A 461 37.05 -22.38 -4.96
C ARG A 461 35.60 -22.83 -4.76
N LEU A 462 34.68 -21.92 -4.41
CA LEU A 462 33.26 -22.19 -4.20
C LEU A 462 32.50 -22.34 -5.54
N THR A 463 32.91 -23.29 -6.38
CA THR A 463 32.42 -23.43 -7.77
C THR A 463 30.93 -23.78 -7.89
N LYS A 464 30.27 -24.20 -6.78
CA LYS A 464 28.82 -24.46 -6.69
C LYS A 464 27.99 -23.28 -6.17
N LEU A 465 28.63 -22.14 -5.87
CA LEU A 465 27.95 -20.97 -5.33
C LEU A 465 27.01 -20.39 -6.39
N GLU A 466 25.71 -20.30 -6.06
CA GLU A 466 24.65 -19.79 -6.92
C GLU A 466 24.28 -18.34 -6.55
N LYS A 467 24.41 -17.95 -5.28
CA LYS A 467 24.11 -16.60 -4.79
C LYS A 467 25.17 -16.09 -3.82
N LEU A 468 25.70 -14.90 -4.11
CA LEU A 468 26.60 -14.14 -3.25
C LEU A 468 26.00 -12.76 -2.98
N SER A 469 25.75 -12.46 -1.71
CA SER A 469 25.20 -11.18 -1.27
C SER A 469 26.11 -10.51 -0.25
N LEU A 470 26.52 -9.28 -0.56
CA LEU A 470 27.44 -8.42 0.18
C LEU A 470 26.82 -7.03 0.41
N ASN A 471 25.49 -6.96 0.49
CA ASN A 471 24.77 -5.69 0.55
C ASN A 471 25.05 -4.96 1.86
N GLY A 472 25.26 -3.64 1.84
CA GLY A 472 25.57 -2.85 3.04
C GLY A 472 26.94 -3.15 3.67
N CYS A 473 27.83 -3.86 2.97
CA CYS A 473 29.22 -4.06 3.41
C CYS A 473 30.03 -2.78 3.13
N ARG A 474 30.02 -1.84 4.07
CA ARG A 474 30.61 -0.50 3.87
C ARG A 474 32.14 -0.44 3.94
N PHE A 475 32.80 -1.57 4.23
CA PHE A 475 34.26 -1.63 4.34
C PHE A 475 34.93 -2.41 3.22
N ILE A 476 34.15 -3.12 2.38
CA ILE A 476 34.70 -3.87 1.25
C ILE A 476 35.00 -2.91 0.09
N LYS A 477 36.29 -2.71 -0.20
CA LYS A 477 36.73 -1.76 -1.24
C LYS A 477 36.99 -2.41 -2.59
N SER A 478 37.40 -3.67 -2.59
CA SER A 478 37.71 -4.45 -3.79
C SER A 478 37.22 -5.89 -3.63
N LEU A 479 37.03 -6.56 -4.75
CA LEU A 479 36.72 -7.99 -4.82
C LEU A 479 37.96 -8.77 -5.31
N PRO A 480 38.08 -10.07 -4.98
CA PRO A 480 39.21 -10.89 -5.41
C PRO A 480 39.36 -10.95 -6.93
N GLU A 481 40.61 -10.93 -7.43
CA GLU A 481 40.90 -10.93 -8.87
C GLU A 481 40.32 -12.17 -9.58
N HIS A 482 40.24 -13.31 -8.90
CA HIS A 482 39.74 -14.58 -9.45
C HIS A 482 38.25 -14.85 -9.20
N LEU A 483 37.45 -13.83 -8.87
CA LEU A 483 36.00 -13.95 -8.62
C LEU A 483 35.26 -14.67 -9.76
N GLY A 484 35.70 -14.46 -11.01
CA GLY A 484 35.18 -15.13 -12.21
C GLY A 484 35.18 -16.66 -12.19
N SER A 485 35.92 -17.29 -11.27
CA SER A 485 35.93 -18.77 -11.13
C SER A 485 34.66 -19.34 -10.49
N LEU A 486 33.76 -18.48 -9.98
CA LEU A 486 32.46 -18.87 -9.44
C LEU A 486 31.45 -19.20 -10.55
N ILE A 487 31.76 -20.21 -11.35
CA ILE A 487 31.04 -20.55 -12.59
C ILE A 487 29.56 -20.89 -12.42
N SER A 488 29.08 -21.24 -11.22
CA SER A 488 27.66 -21.51 -10.96
C SER A 488 26.86 -20.27 -10.50
N LEU A 489 27.52 -19.11 -10.36
CA LEU A 489 26.90 -17.93 -9.77
C LEU A 489 25.81 -17.37 -10.67
N LYS A 490 24.61 -17.21 -10.11
CA LYS A 490 23.42 -16.66 -10.78
C LYS A 490 23.07 -15.26 -10.28
N GLU A 491 23.35 -14.97 -9.01
CA GLU A 491 23.07 -13.67 -8.41
C GLU A 491 24.29 -13.14 -7.64
N LEU A 492 24.73 -11.94 -8.03
CA LEU A 492 25.74 -11.16 -7.32
C LEU A 492 25.13 -9.83 -6.88
N SER A 493 25.08 -9.60 -5.58
CA SER A 493 24.49 -8.40 -4.98
C SER A 493 25.52 -7.69 -4.08
N LEU A 494 25.83 -6.43 -4.41
CA LEU A 494 26.83 -5.58 -3.76
C LEU A 494 26.23 -4.22 -3.40
N ASN A 495 24.91 -4.13 -3.24
CA ASN A 495 24.20 -2.88 -2.99
C ASN A 495 24.72 -2.19 -1.72
N GLU A 496 24.81 -0.86 -1.70
CA GLU A 496 25.32 -0.10 -0.55
C GLU A 496 26.72 -0.55 -0.07
N SER A 497 27.55 -1.12 -0.96
CA SER A 497 28.94 -1.47 -0.66
C SER A 497 29.91 -0.34 -1.00
N ALA A 498 31.11 -0.38 -0.43
CA ALA A 498 32.17 0.59 -0.70
C ALA A 498 33.10 0.18 -1.86
N VAL A 499 32.64 -0.74 -2.73
CA VAL A 499 33.42 -1.25 -3.85
C VAL A 499 33.77 -0.10 -4.80
N GLN A 500 35.06 0.02 -5.12
CA GLN A 500 35.60 1.08 -5.98
C GLN A 500 35.65 0.63 -7.44
N GLU A 501 35.90 -0.65 -7.66
CA GLU A 501 36.03 -1.28 -8.98
C GLU A 501 35.53 -2.72 -8.94
N LEU A 502 35.03 -3.20 -10.08
CA LEU A 502 34.75 -4.62 -10.30
C LEU A 502 35.95 -5.25 -11.04
N PRO A 503 36.44 -6.42 -10.63
CA PRO A 503 37.52 -7.09 -11.33
C PRO A 503 37.09 -7.55 -12.72
N ASP A 504 38.00 -7.51 -13.70
CA ASP A 504 37.72 -7.96 -15.07
C ASP A 504 37.23 -9.41 -15.14
N SER A 505 37.61 -10.26 -14.18
CA SER A 505 37.14 -11.65 -14.11
C SER A 505 35.63 -11.77 -13.91
N VAL A 506 34.91 -10.71 -13.50
CA VAL A 506 33.44 -10.72 -13.38
C VAL A 506 32.76 -11.19 -14.66
N GLY A 507 33.32 -10.86 -15.83
CA GLY A 507 32.82 -11.31 -17.14
C GLY A 507 32.92 -12.82 -17.39
N SER A 508 33.63 -13.56 -16.55
CA SER A 508 33.70 -15.04 -16.64
C SER A 508 32.53 -15.74 -15.95
N LEU A 509 31.65 -14.99 -15.26
CA LEU A 509 30.47 -15.52 -14.57
C LEU A 509 29.33 -15.80 -15.57
N THR A 510 29.54 -16.68 -16.53
CA THR A 510 28.63 -16.88 -17.68
C THR A 510 27.21 -17.33 -17.33
N ASN A 511 26.98 -17.83 -16.10
CA ASN A 511 25.67 -18.21 -15.57
C ASN A 511 24.96 -17.09 -14.78
N LEU A 512 25.54 -15.88 -14.71
CA LEU A 512 24.99 -14.78 -13.94
C LEU A 512 23.71 -14.26 -14.59
N GLU A 513 22.60 -14.33 -13.85
CA GLU A 513 21.28 -13.86 -14.25
C GLU A 513 20.98 -12.46 -13.70
N LYS A 514 21.56 -12.11 -12.54
CA LYS A 514 21.31 -10.85 -11.82
C LYS A 514 22.60 -10.24 -11.26
N LEU A 515 22.85 -8.98 -11.59
CA LEU A 515 23.94 -8.18 -11.05
C LEU A 515 23.39 -6.88 -10.44
N SER A 516 23.55 -6.72 -9.13
CA SER A 516 23.02 -5.58 -8.37
C SER A 516 24.14 -4.82 -7.66
N LEU A 517 24.30 -3.55 -8.04
CA LEU A 517 25.35 -2.60 -7.64
C LEU A 517 24.74 -1.25 -7.22
N MET A 518 23.51 -1.27 -6.71
CA MET A 518 22.78 -0.05 -6.33
C MET A 518 23.46 0.63 -5.14
N TRP A 519 23.44 1.96 -5.09
CA TRP A 519 24.02 2.76 -4.01
C TRP A 519 25.52 2.50 -3.77
N CYS A 520 26.25 2.02 -4.79
CA CYS A 520 27.70 1.91 -4.77
C CYS A 520 28.33 3.27 -5.13
N GLU A 521 28.33 4.20 -4.18
CA GLU A 521 28.75 5.60 -4.40
C GLU A 521 30.25 5.74 -4.75
N SER A 522 31.07 4.72 -4.50
CA SER A 522 32.50 4.71 -4.85
C SER A 522 32.80 4.04 -6.20
N LEU A 523 31.84 3.32 -6.80
CA LEU A 523 32.02 2.60 -8.05
C LEU A 523 31.92 3.57 -9.23
N THR A 524 33.01 3.75 -9.97
CA THR A 524 33.10 4.79 -11.03
C THR A 524 32.98 4.27 -12.46
N ALA A 525 33.17 2.96 -12.66
CA ALA A 525 33.10 2.32 -13.97
C ALA A 525 32.64 0.86 -13.85
N ILE A 526 32.15 0.32 -14.97
CA ILE A 526 31.83 -1.10 -15.15
C ILE A 526 32.82 -1.65 -16.19
N PRO A 527 33.51 -2.79 -15.94
CA PRO A 527 34.53 -3.30 -16.86
C PRO A 527 33.93 -3.81 -18.18
N GLU A 528 34.70 -3.73 -19.27
CA GLU A 528 34.30 -4.23 -20.59
C GLU A 528 33.88 -5.71 -20.57
N SER A 529 34.45 -6.49 -19.66
CA SER A 529 34.14 -7.91 -19.55
C SER A 529 32.69 -8.22 -19.17
N VAL A 530 31.93 -7.25 -18.62
CA VAL A 530 30.51 -7.42 -18.29
C VAL A 530 29.66 -7.80 -19.52
N GLY A 531 30.06 -7.39 -20.73
CA GLY A 531 29.36 -7.80 -21.96
C GLY A 531 29.39 -9.30 -22.26
N ASN A 532 30.26 -10.08 -21.59
CA ASN A 532 30.32 -11.55 -21.72
C ASN A 532 29.24 -12.28 -20.89
N LEU A 533 28.46 -11.56 -20.08
CA LEU A 533 27.42 -12.13 -19.22
C LEU A 533 26.14 -12.41 -20.01
N HIS A 534 26.20 -13.34 -20.96
CA HIS A 534 25.11 -13.56 -21.93
C HIS A 534 23.77 -14.00 -21.32
N LEU A 535 23.74 -14.52 -20.08
CA LEU A 535 22.50 -14.90 -19.38
C LEU A 535 21.94 -13.79 -18.47
N LEU A 536 22.59 -12.63 -18.43
CA LEU A 536 22.19 -11.54 -17.54
C LEU A 536 20.82 -10.98 -17.96
N THR A 537 19.87 -11.02 -17.03
CA THR A 537 18.50 -10.55 -17.21
C THR A 537 18.23 -9.22 -16.50
N GLU A 538 18.94 -8.95 -15.41
CA GLU A 538 18.79 -7.75 -14.60
C GLU A 538 20.15 -7.16 -14.25
N LEU A 539 20.37 -5.89 -14.62
CA LEU A 539 21.53 -5.09 -14.22
C LEU A 539 21.05 -3.82 -13.52
N SER A 540 21.33 -3.70 -12.23
CA SER A 540 20.95 -2.53 -11.43
C SER A 540 22.18 -1.82 -10.90
N ILE A 541 22.41 -0.59 -11.34
CA ILE A 541 23.54 0.27 -10.94
C ILE A 541 23.09 1.60 -10.34
N ASN A 542 21.82 1.68 -9.94
CA ASN A 542 21.17 2.90 -9.44
C ASN A 542 22.00 3.63 -8.38
N ARG A 543 22.08 4.96 -8.45
CA ARG A 543 22.77 5.81 -7.46
C ARG A 543 24.23 5.41 -7.21
N SER A 544 24.92 4.92 -8.23
CA SER A 544 26.38 4.75 -8.24
C SER A 544 27.07 5.99 -8.81
N ALA A 545 28.40 6.05 -8.69
CA ALA A 545 29.22 7.12 -9.27
C ALA A 545 29.69 6.82 -10.70
N ILE A 546 29.03 5.88 -11.38
CA ILE A 546 29.39 5.44 -12.74
C ILE A 546 29.32 6.63 -13.71
N LYS A 547 30.43 6.83 -14.43
CA LYS A 547 30.58 7.93 -15.40
C LYS A 547 30.11 7.56 -16.79
N GLU A 548 30.32 6.31 -17.18
CA GLU A 548 30.00 5.76 -18.49
C GLU A 548 29.70 4.27 -18.40
N LEU A 549 28.90 3.77 -19.34
CA LEU A 549 28.69 2.33 -19.55
C LEU A 549 29.64 1.84 -20.64
N PRO A 550 30.28 0.67 -20.46
CA PRO A 550 31.18 0.11 -21.48
C PRO A 550 30.39 -0.22 -22.77
N PRO A 551 30.96 -0.04 -23.97
CA PRO A 551 30.31 -0.43 -25.21
C PRO A 551 29.91 -1.91 -25.26
N SER A 552 30.61 -2.79 -24.54
CA SER A 552 30.23 -4.21 -24.45
C SER A 552 28.84 -4.46 -23.82
N ILE A 553 28.23 -3.47 -23.15
CA ILE A 553 26.87 -3.58 -22.59
C ILE A 553 25.85 -3.98 -23.67
N GLY A 554 26.04 -3.54 -24.92
CA GLY A 554 25.19 -3.87 -26.06
C GLY A 554 25.18 -5.35 -26.44
N SER A 555 26.12 -6.15 -25.95
CA SER A 555 26.20 -7.60 -26.20
C SER A 555 25.27 -8.43 -25.30
N LEU A 556 24.61 -7.81 -24.31
CA LEU A 556 23.71 -8.46 -23.36
C LEU A 556 22.31 -8.71 -23.96
N SER A 557 22.21 -9.65 -24.88
CA SER A 557 20.99 -9.89 -25.65
C SER A 557 19.77 -10.34 -24.83
N TYR A 558 19.98 -10.91 -23.64
CA TYR A 558 18.91 -11.39 -22.73
C TYR A 558 18.54 -10.40 -21.62
N LEU A 559 19.19 -9.23 -21.57
CA LEU A 559 18.93 -8.23 -20.54
C LEU A 559 17.52 -7.67 -20.70
N LYS A 560 16.69 -7.81 -19.66
CA LYS A 560 15.31 -7.33 -19.62
C LYS A 560 15.20 -5.99 -18.91
N THR A 561 15.98 -5.81 -17.85
CA THR A 561 15.95 -4.60 -17.03
C THR A 561 17.36 -4.03 -16.88
N LEU A 562 17.52 -2.77 -17.28
CA LEU A 562 18.70 -1.96 -17.00
C LEU A 562 18.28 -0.76 -16.17
N SER A 563 18.72 -0.70 -14.92
CA SER A 563 18.41 0.42 -14.02
C SER A 563 19.66 1.17 -13.63
N ALA A 564 19.84 2.37 -14.17
CA ALA A 564 20.91 3.31 -13.88
C ALA A 564 20.41 4.63 -13.26
N GLY A 565 19.21 4.61 -12.69
CA GLY A 565 18.57 5.77 -12.06
C GLY A 565 19.42 6.35 -10.92
N GLY A 566 19.59 7.66 -10.88
CA GLY A 566 20.35 8.40 -9.89
C GLY A 566 21.87 8.37 -10.10
N CYS A 567 22.37 7.80 -11.20
CA CYS A 567 23.79 7.91 -11.58
C CYS A 567 24.09 9.32 -12.09
N ARG A 568 24.31 10.26 -11.16
CA ARG A 568 24.49 11.69 -11.47
C ARG A 568 25.74 11.99 -12.29
N SER A 569 26.70 11.08 -12.34
CA SER A 569 27.93 11.20 -13.15
C SER A 569 27.76 10.68 -14.57
N LEU A 570 26.71 9.92 -14.87
CA LEU A 570 26.46 9.33 -16.19
C LEU A 570 25.99 10.41 -17.17
N ARG A 571 26.79 10.68 -18.20
CA ARG A 571 26.55 11.77 -19.16
C ARG A 571 26.07 11.33 -20.54
N LYS A 572 26.39 10.09 -20.94
CA LYS A 572 26.08 9.53 -22.25
C LYS A 572 25.84 8.03 -22.14
N LEU A 573 25.07 7.49 -23.07
CA LEU A 573 24.98 6.05 -23.33
C LEU A 573 25.88 5.70 -24.52
N PRO A 574 26.45 4.49 -24.59
CA PRO A 574 27.18 4.02 -25.76
C PRO A 574 26.22 3.71 -26.92
N ASP A 575 26.68 3.89 -28.16
CA ASP A 575 25.90 3.55 -29.38
C ASP A 575 25.49 2.08 -29.42
N SER A 576 26.26 1.20 -28.78
CA SER A 576 25.97 -0.22 -28.67
C SER A 576 24.70 -0.53 -27.87
N ILE A 577 24.11 0.45 -27.15
CA ILE A 577 22.86 0.25 -26.40
C ILE A 577 21.74 -0.34 -27.27
N GLY A 578 21.72 -0.03 -28.57
CA GLY A 578 20.76 -0.59 -29.53
C GLY A 578 20.86 -2.10 -29.73
N GLY A 579 21.92 -2.75 -29.25
CA GLY A 579 22.10 -4.20 -29.28
C GLY A 579 21.31 -4.97 -28.21
N LEU A 580 20.71 -4.29 -27.24
CA LEU A 580 19.91 -4.90 -26.17
C LEU A 580 18.55 -5.40 -26.68
N SER A 581 18.55 -6.55 -27.35
CA SER A 581 17.39 -7.08 -28.08
C SER A 581 16.18 -7.44 -27.22
N SER A 582 16.37 -7.76 -25.94
CA SER A 582 15.29 -8.21 -25.03
C SER A 582 14.96 -7.21 -23.92
N ILE A 583 15.50 -5.99 -23.96
CA ILE A 583 15.24 -5.00 -22.91
C ILE A 583 13.78 -4.58 -22.93
N SER A 584 13.10 -4.73 -21.80
CA SER A 584 11.72 -4.28 -21.58
C SER A 584 11.69 -2.97 -20.79
N GLU A 585 12.65 -2.76 -19.88
CA GLU A 585 12.68 -1.59 -19.00
C GLU A 585 14.07 -0.97 -18.93
N LEU A 586 14.15 0.31 -19.29
CA LEU A 586 15.35 1.14 -19.18
C LEU A 586 15.06 2.33 -18.25
N ASP A 587 15.69 2.32 -17.08
CA ASP A 587 15.61 3.40 -16.09
C ASP A 587 16.90 4.23 -16.06
N LEU A 588 16.78 5.50 -16.44
CA LEU A 588 17.82 6.51 -16.48
C LEU A 588 17.43 7.76 -15.68
N ASP A 589 16.48 7.63 -14.75
CA ASP A 589 16.00 8.73 -13.91
C ASP A 589 17.16 9.43 -13.18
N GLU A 590 17.05 10.73 -12.91
CA GLU A 590 18.02 11.51 -12.12
C GLU A 590 19.49 11.38 -12.59
N THR A 591 19.72 11.06 -13.87
CA THR A 591 21.06 11.04 -14.50
C THR A 591 21.42 12.41 -15.11
N SER A 592 22.69 12.59 -15.47
CA SER A 592 23.18 13.79 -16.16
C SER A 592 23.30 13.60 -17.67
N ILE A 593 22.51 12.68 -18.25
CA ILE A 593 22.53 12.40 -19.68
C ILE A 593 22.17 13.67 -20.46
N SER A 594 23.02 14.06 -21.40
CA SER A 594 22.78 15.22 -22.26
C SER A 594 21.93 14.88 -23.48
N ASP A 595 22.16 13.70 -24.06
CA ASP A 595 21.55 13.23 -25.30
C ASP A 595 21.47 11.69 -25.29
N LEU A 596 20.51 11.12 -26.02
CA LEU A 596 20.44 9.68 -26.30
C LEU A 596 21.02 9.40 -27.70
N PRO A 597 21.74 8.28 -27.89
CA PRO A 597 22.29 7.91 -29.21
C PRO A 597 21.17 7.49 -30.18
N GLU A 598 21.37 7.65 -31.49
CA GLU A 598 20.40 7.24 -32.52
C GLU A 598 20.09 5.73 -32.50
N GLN A 599 21.01 4.94 -31.97
CA GLN A 599 20.83 3.50 -31.81
C GLN A 599 19.82 3.13 -30.72
N ILE A 600 19.34 4.10 -29.92
CA ILE A 600 18.24 3.86 -28.97
C ILE A 600 16.99 3.33 -29.69
N GLY A 601 16.75 3.75 -30.93
CA GLY A 601 15.66 3.22 -31.76
C GLY A 601 15.78 1.74 -32.12
N GLY A 602 16.93 1.10 -31.83
CA GLY A 602 17.15 -0.33 -32.03
C GLY A 602 16.54 -1.24 -30.95
N LEU A 603 16.01 -0.67 -29.86
CA LEU A 603 15.44 -1.42 -28.74
C LEU A 603 14.04 -1.96 -29.07
N LYS A 604 13.98 -3.14 -29.69
CA LYS A 604 12.75 -3.72 -30.26
C LYS A 604 11.69 -4.20 -29.25
N MET A 605 12.07 -4.42 -27.99
CA MET A 605 11.17 -4.97 -26.96
C MET A 605 10.92 -3.99 -25.80
N ILE A 606 11.40 -2.74 -25.90
CA ILE A 606 11.28 -1.79 -24.80
C ILE A 606 9.82 -1.40 -24.58
N GLU A 607 9.33 -1.60 -23.36
CA GLU A 607 7.98 -1.22 -22.96
C GLU A 607 8.00 0.08 -22.14
N LYS A 608 9.07 0.32 -21.39
CA LYS A 608 9.18 1.42 -20.43
C LYS A 608 10.53 2.13 -20.53
N LEU A 609 10.49 3.43 -20.76
CA LEU A 609 11.65 4.31 -20.78
C LEU A 609 11.47 5.42 -19.75
N TYR A 610 12.30 5.41 -18.71
CA TYR A 610 12.29 6.40 -17.63
C TYR A 610 13.50 7.31 -17.70
N LEU A 611 13.26 8.62 -17.78
CA LEU A 611 14.25 9.69 -17.92
C LEU A 611 13.91 10.86 -16.97
N ARG A 612 13.19 10.63 -15.87
CA ARG A 612 12.74 11.70 -14.97
C ARG A 612 13.92 12.51 -14.45
N LYS A 613 13.78 13.83 -14.39
CA LYS A 613 14.77 14.77 -13.85
C LYS A 613 16.15 14.65 -14.52
N CYS A 614 16.21 14.22 -15.78
CA CYS A 614 17.42 14.33 -16.59
C CYS A 614 17.60 15.80 -17.03
N ALA A 615 18.13 16.63 -16.12
CA ALA A 615 18.19 18.08 -16.32
C ALA A 615 19.09 18.52 -17.47
N SER A 616 19.99 17.66 -17.96
CA SER A 616 20.86 17.96 -19.10
C SER A 616 20.26 17.57 -20.45
N LEU A 617 19.19 16.77 -20.46
CA LEU A 617 18.55 16.27 -21.68
C LEU A 617 17.73 17.38 -22.36
N ARG A 618 18.08 17.70 -23.62
CA ARG A 618 17.46 18.81 -24.37
C ARG A 618 16.48 18.38 -25.47
N SER A 619 16.66 17.20 -26.02
CA SER A 619 15.79 16.61 -27.04
C SER A 619 15.89 15.09 -27.01
N LEU A 620 14.99 14.42 -27.72
CA LEU A 620 15.09 13.00 -28.05
C LEU A 620 15.51 12.86 -29.52
N PRO A 621 16.32 11.85 -29.90
CA PRO A 621 16.66 11.60 -31.30
C PRO A 621 15.45 11.13 -32.11
N GLU A 622 15.44 11.36 -33.43
CA GLU A 622 14.35 10.95 -34.33
C GLU A 622 14.13 9.42 -34.31
N SER A 623 15.19 8.64 -34.11
CA SER A 623 15.08 7.19 -33.90
C SER A 623 14.23 6.76 -32.69
N SER A 624 13.94 7.65 -31.74
CA SER A 624 13.06 7.35 -30.59
C SER A 624 11.65 6.95 -31.00
N GLY A 625 11.19 7.37 -32.19
CA GLY A 625 9.92 6.92 -32.77
C GLY A 625 9.90 5.45 -33.20
N ASN A 626 11.06 4.81 -33.32
CA ASN A 626 11.17 3.39 -33.67
C ASN A 626 10.94 2.44 -32.47
N LEU A 627 10.68 2.98 -31.28
CA LEU A 627 10.39 2.21 -30.06
C LEU A 627 8.95 1.68 -30.08
N LEU A 628 8.58 0.90 -31.10
CA LEU A 628 7.19 0.56 -31.43
C LEU A 628 6.43 -0.18 -30.30
N THR A 629 7.13 -0.85 -29.39
CA THR A 629 6.54 -1.55 -28.22
C THR A 629 6.37 -0.67 -26.99
N LEU A 630 6.82 0.59 -27.03
CA LEU A 630 6.87 1.47 -25.88
C LEU A 630 5.45 1.83 -25.41
N THR A 631 5.12 1.49 -24.17
CA THR A 631 3.83 1.81 -23.54
C THR A 631 3.93 3.00 -22.59
N THR A 632 5.12 3.26 -22.04
CA THR A 632 5.37 4.34 -21.09
C THR A 632 6.64 5.10 -21.42
N LEU A 633 6.51 6.39 -21.69
CA LEU A 633 7.62 7.33 -21.82
C LEU A 633 7.53 8.39 -20.71
N ASN A 634 8.55 8.45 -19.86
CA ASN A 634 8.56 9.35 -18.71
C ASN A 634 9.73 10.33 -18.73
N LEU A 635 9.42 11.57 -19.06
CA LEU A 635 10.34 12.70 -19.19
C LEU A 635 10.12 13.75 -18.09
N PHE A 636 9.41 13.41 -17.00
CA PHE A 636 9.08 14.34 -15.90
C PHE A 636 10.31 15.16 -15.48
N GLY A 637 10.24 16.48 -15.49
CA GLY A 637 11.30 17.36 -14.99
C GLY A 637 12.57 17.40 -15.85
N CYS A 638 12.52 16.98 -17.11
CA CYS A 638 13.60 17.20 -18.08
C CYS A 638 13.61 18.64 -18.61
N ASN A 639 14.73 19.06 -19.19
CA ASN A 639 14.87 20.37 -19.85
C ASN A 639 14.67 20.28 -21.37
N ILE A 640 13.79 19.36 -21.80
CA ILE A 640 13.48 19.14 -23.21
C ILE A 640 12.84 20.41 -23.80
N ILE A 641 13.33 20.80 -24.98
CA ILE A 641 12.88 21.99 -25.71
C ILE A 641 11.77 21.63 -26.69
N GLU A 642 11.91 20.49 -27.37
CA GLU A 642 10.94 19.94 -28.33
C GLU A 642 10.99 18.40 -28.33
N LEU A 643 9.88 17.79 -28.75
CA LEU A 643 9.81 16.35 -29.04
C LEU A 643 9.98 16.15 -30.56
N PRO A 644 10.64 15.06 -31.01
CA PRO A 644 10.80 14.76 -32.43
C PRO A 644 9.45 14.44 -33.09
N GLU A 645 9.33 14.69 -34.40
CA GLU A 645 8.11 14.37 -35.16
C GLU A 645 7.88 12.85 -35.21
N SER A 646 8.93 12.04 -35.13
CA SER A 646 8.80 10.59 -35.05
C SER A 646 8.06 10.09 -33.80
N ILE A 647 7.84 10.91 -32.75
CA ILE A 647 7.10 10.47 -31.56
C ILE A 647 5.71 9.92 -31.90
N GLY A 648 5.08 10.44 -32.96
CA GLY A 648 3.78 9.98 -33.45
C GLY A 648 3.77 8.55 -33.98
N MET A 649 4.92 7.91 -34.18
CA MET A 649 5.04 6.50 -34.60
C MET A 649 4.83 5.52 -33.44
N LEU A 650 4.77 6.00 -32.19
CA LEU A 650 4.63 5.17 -31.00
C LEU A 650 3.17 4.74 -30.76
N GLU A 651 2.61 3.95 -31.68
CA GLU A 651 1.19 3.57 -31.68
C GLU A 651 0.72 2.87 -30.39
N ASN A 652 1.62 2.19 -29.67
CA ASN A 652 1.34 1.49 -28.41
C ASN A 652 1.54 2.34 -27.15
N LEU A 653 1.91 3.63 -27.29
CA LEU A 653 2.18 4.49 -26.15
C LEU A 653 0.89 4.81 -25.39
N VAL A 654 0.80 4.32 -24.15
CA VAL A 654 -0.36 4.52 -23.27
C VAL A 654 -0.19 5.73 -22.37
N THR A 655 1.04 5.97 -21.90
CA THR A 655 1.34 7.06 -20.95
C THR A 655 2.54 7.88 -21.43
N LEU A 656 2.31 9.18 -21.64
CA LEU A 656 3.35 10.17 -21.91
C LEU A 656 3.40 11.20 -20.76
N ARG A 657 4.52 11.19 -20.02
CA ARG A 657 4.76 12.09 -18.88
C ARG A 657 5.79 13.16 -19.23
N LEU A 658 5.33 14.40 -19.31
CA LEU A 658 6.07 15.63 -19.63
C LEU A 658 5.98 16.68 -18.50
N HIS A 659 5.38 16.36 -17.37
CA HIS A 659 5.26 17.28 -16.22
C HIS A 659 6.59 17.94 -15.87
N GLN A 660 6.57 19.23 -15.56
CA GLN A 660 7.75 20.03 -15.22
C GLN A 660 8.81 20.14 -16.32
N CYS A 661 8.52 19.75 -17.57
CA CYS A 661 9.35 20.11 -18.72
C CYS A 661 9.17 21.58 -19.10
N ARG A 662 9.68 22.48 -18.24
CA ARG A 662 9.42 23.94 -18.32
C ARG A 662 9.90 24.61 -19.61
N ARG A 663 10.78 23.95 -20.37
CA ARG A 663 11.33 24.46 -21.63
C ARG A 663 10.61 23.94 -22.88
N LEU A 664 9.68 23.00 -22.72
CA LEU A 664 8.93 22.43 -23.84
C LEU A 664 7.89 23.44 -24.31
N GLN A 665 8.07 24.00 -25.51
CA GLN A 665 7.25 25.10 -26.02
C GLN A 665 6.09 24.65 -26.92
N LYS A 666 6.23 23.52 -27.60
CA LYS A 666 5.22 22.98 -28.53
C LYS A 666 5.20 21.46 -28.47
N LEU A 667 4.06 20.89 -28.85
CA LEU A 667 3.93 19.48 -29.19
C LEU A 667 4.07 19.33 -30.72
N PRO A 668 4.67 18.25 -31.22
CA PRO A 668 4.71 17.97 -32.67
C PRO A 668 3.31 17.64 -33.19
N ASP A 669 3.02 17.94 -34.45
CA ASP A 669 1.71 17.67 -35.05
C ASP A 669 1.42 16.16 -35.07
N SER A 670 2.46 15.34 -35.24
CA SER A 670 2.37 13.89 -35.22
C SER A 670 1.87 13.29 -33.90
N ILE A 671 1.85 14.05 -32.80
CA ILE A 671 1.38 13.54 -31.50
C ILE A 671 -0.06 13.00 -31.58
N THR A 672 -0.87 13.50 -32.52
CA THR A 672 -2.25 13.06 -32.75
C THR A 672 -2.36 11.64 -33.33
N ASN A 673 -1.23 11.07 -33.80
CA ASN A 673 -1.16 9.69 -34.28
C ASN A 673 -1.05 8.66 -33.15
N LEU A 674 -0.87 9.09 -31.89
CA LEU A 674 -0.75 8.19 -30.73
C LEU A 674 -2.10 7.59 -30.33
N LYS A 675 -2.61 6.64 -31.13
CA LYS A 675 -3.98 6.11 -30.98
C LYS A 675 -4.21 5.33 -29.68
N SER A 676 -3.17 4.79 -29.04
CA SER A 676 -3.31 4.10 -27.73
C SER A 676 -3.11 5.02 -26.52
N LEU A 677 -2.88 6.32 -26.72
CA LEU A 677 -2.54 7.23 -25.62
C LEU A 677 -3.73 7.48 -24.72
N CYS A 678 -3.66 6.99 -23.48
CA CYS A 678 -4.68 7.20 -22.46
C CYS A 678 -4.34 8.36 -21.52
N ARG A 679 -3.06 8.66 -21.31
CA ARG A 679 -2.62 9.66 -20.32
C ARG A 679 -1.56 10.58 -20.90
N LEU A 680 -1.93 11.84 -21.09
CA LEU A 680 -1.01 12.92 -21.45
C LEU A 680 -0.86 13.88 -20.27
N LEU A 681 0.32 13.86 -19.68
CA LEU A 681 0.62 14.54 -18.42
C LEU A 681 1.69 15.61 -18.67
N MET A 682 1.30 16.86 -18.87
CA MET A 682 2.19 17.97 -19.27
C MET A 682 2.03 19.26 -18.44
N GLU A 683 1.59 19.14 -17.17
CA GLU A 683 1.62 20.25 -16.21
C GLU A 683 2.98 20.95 -16.11
N LYS A 684 2.95 22.28 -15.92
CA LYS A 684 4.14 23.13 -15.78
C LYS A 684 5.13 23.01 -16.96
N THR A 685 4.58 22.87 -18.16
CA THR A 685 5.31 23.04 -19.43
C THR A 685 5.08 24.45 -19.99
N ALA A 686 5.92 24.85 -20.95
CA ALA A 686 5.72 26.11 -21.68
C ALA A 686 4.78 25.97 -22.88
N VAL A 687 4.19 24.78 -23.12
CA VAL A 687 3.25 24.53 -24.22
C VAL A 687 2.04 25.45 -24.11
N THR A 688 1.74 26.19 -25.18
CA THR A 688 0.60 27.14 -25.25
C THR A 688 -0.41 26.78 -26.33
N VAL A 689 -0.04 25.96 -27.32
CA VAL A 689 -0.90 25.59 -28.45
C VAL A 689 -1.00 24.07 -28.55
N LEU A 690 -2.21 23.57 -28.79
CA LEU A 690 -2.48 22.18 -29.15
C LEU A 690 -2.66 22.08 -30.67
N PRO A 691 -2.21 20.99 -31.32
CA PRO A 691 -2.47 20.73 -32.75
C PRO A 691 -3.95 20.82 -33.14
N GLU A 692 -4.27 21.21 -34.38
CA GLU A 692 -5.68 21.36 -34.83
C GLU A 692 -6.47 20.05 -34.78
N SER A 693 -5.81 18.92 -35.03
CA SER A 693 -6.34 17.55 -35.02
C SER A 693 -6.23 16.86 -33.64
N PHE A 694 -6.05 17.61 -32.54
CA PHE A 694 -5.85 17.03 -31.21
C PHE A 694 -6.98 16.07 -30.76
N GLY A 695 -8.21 16.27 -31.25
CA GLY A 695 -9.35 15.39 -31.02
C GLY A 695 -9.18 13.96 -31.55
N GLU A 696 -8.20 13.69 -32.41
CA GLU A 696 -7.94 12.35 -32.94
C GLU A 696 -7.29 11.39 -31.92
N LEU A 697 -6.94 11.87 -30.72
CA LEU A 697 -6.49 11.07 -29.59
C LEU A 697 -7.68 10.36 -28.92
N SER A 698 -8.34 9.47 -29.67
CA SER A 698 -9.64 8.89 -29.30
C SER A 698 -9.65 8.09 -27.99
N ASN A 699 -8.50 7.58 -27.54
CA ASN A 699 -8.35 6.82 -26.29
C ASN A 699 -7.90 7.65 -25.09
N LEU A 700 -7.75 8.98 -25.25
CA LEU A 700 -7.25 9.85 -24.19
C LEU A 700 -8.28 9.96 -23.05
N MET A 701 -7.86 9.53 -21.86
CA MET A 701 -8.68 9.55 -20.64
C MET A 701 -8.27 10.67 -19.68
N ILE A 702 -6.98 11.01 -19.62
CA ILE A 702 -6.46 12.03 -18.71
C ILE A 702 -5.59 13.00 -19.49
N LEU A 703 -5.98 14.28 -19.44
CA LEU A 703 -5.22 15.40 -19.98
C LEU A 703 -4.92 16.40 -18.87
N ALA A 704 -3.70 16.35 -18.34
CA ALA A 704 -3.26 17.22 -17.26
C ALA A 704 -2.24 18.24 -17.78
N MET A 705 -2.66 19.51 -17.84
CA MET A 705 -1.91 20.57 -18.48
C MET A 705 -1.58 21.74 -17.54
N ARG A 706 -2.20 21.84 -16.36
CA ARG A 706 -2.03 22.89 -15.34
C ARG A 706 -0.71 23.68 -15.39
N LYS A 707 -0.81 25.03 -15.38
CA LYS A 707 0.33 25.94 -15.17
C LYS A 707 0.29 26.62 -13.80
N ASP A 708 1.40 27.25 -13.42
CA ASP A 708 1.45 28.12 -12.24
C ASP A 708 0.87 29.51 -12.59
N PRO A 709 -0.20 29.98 -11.91
CA PRO A 709 -0.88 31.24 -12.28
C PRO A 709 0.04 32.48 -12.30
N LEU A 710 1.02 32.53 -11.40
CA LEU A 710 1.98 33.63 -11.31
C LEU A 710 3.01 33.64 -12.44
N GLU A 711 3.35 32.47 -12.99
CA GLU A 711 4.29 32.34 -14.11
C GLU A 711 3.61 32.73 -15.43
N SER A 712 2.30 32.42 -15.55
CA SER A 712 1.44 32.75 -16.70
C SER A 712 1.26 34.26 -16.93
N LEU A 713 1.29 35.07 -15.86
CA LEU A 713 1.15 36.54 -15.93
C LEU A 713 2.39 37.26 -16.46
N VAL A 714 3.57 36.64 -16.37
CA VAL A 714 4.86 37.26 -16.72
C VAL A 714 5.21 37.09 -18.21
N THR A 715 4.69 36.03 -18.85
CA THR A 715 4.85 35.82 -20.29
C THR A 715 3.80 36.65 -21.06
N LEU A 716 4.22 37.65 -21.84
CA LEU A 716 3.36 38.53 -22.66
C LEU A 716 2.72 37.84 -23.90
N GLU A 717 2.71 36.50 -23.97
CA GLU A 717 2.38 35.78 -25.20
C GLU A 717 0.94 35.24 -25.22
N HIS A 718 0.29 35.49 -26.37
CA HIS A 718 -0.98 35.00 -26.95
C HIS A 718 -1.97 34.22 -26.07
N LEU A 719 -3.24 34.67 -26.11
CA LEU A 719 -4.36 33.92 -25.56
C LEU A 719 -4.55 32.59 -26.32
N VAL A 720 -5.01 31.56 -25.61
CA VAL A 720 -5.18 30.21 -26.16
C VAL A 720 -6.63 29.98 -26.57
N VAL A 721 -6.84 29.40 -27.75
CA VAL A 721 -8.13 28.91 -28.22
C VAL A 721 -8.05 27.39 -28.34
N LEU A 722 -9.03 26.67 -27.79
CA LEU A 722 -9.09 25.22 -27.93
C LEU A 722 -9.40 24.84 -29.39
N PRO A 723 -8.72 23.84 -29.97
CA PRO A 723 -8.95 23.45 -31.35
C PRO A 723 -10.37 22.89 -31.54
N GLY A 724 -10.95 23.06 -32.74
CA GLY A 724 -12.32 22.63 -33.01
C GLY A 724 -12.55 21.12 -32.85
N SER A 725 -11.52 20.31 -33.09
CA SER A 725 -11.56 18.85 -32.89
C SER A 725 -11.57 18.43 -31.43
N PHE A 726 -11.26 19.32 -30.47
CA PHE A 726 -11.05 18.96 -29.06
C PHE A 726 -12.22 18.21 -28.43
N CYS A 727 -13.46 18.52 -28.84
CA CYS A 727 -14.66 17.88 -28.33
C CYS A 727 -14.84 16.42 -28.78
N GLU A 728 -14.02 15.91 -29.71
CA GLU A 728 -14.06 14.51 -30.15
C GLU A 728 -13.40 13.54 -29.15
N LEU A 729 -12.80 14.04 -28.06
CA LEU A 729 -12.19 13.25 -26.98
C LEU A 729 -13.24 12.59 -26.06
N SER A 730 -14.09 11.71 -26.60
CA SER A 730 -15.26 11.15 -25.89
C SER A 730 -14.93 10.30 -24.67
N LEU A 731 -13.71 9.76 -24.59
CA LEU A 731 -13.22 8.94 -23.46
C LEU A 731 -12.50 9.76 -22.38
N LEU A 732 -12.41 11.08 -22.54
CA LEU A 732 -11.74 11.95 -21.58
C LEU A 732 -12.50 11.97 -20.26
N VAL A 733 -11.86 11.50 -19.19
CA VAL A 733 -12.38 11.44 -17.81
C VAL A 733 -11.94 12.66 -17.00
N GLU A 734 -10.70 13.10 -17.18
CA GLU A 734 -10.14 14.24 -16.47
C GLU A 734 -9.47 15.23 -17.41
N LEU A 735 -9.90 16.49 -17.34
CA LEU A 735 -9.29 17.64 -18.00
C LEU A 735 -8.83 18.66 -16.96
N ASN A 736 -7.52 18.86 -16.85
CA ASN A 736 -6.95 19.93 -16.04
C ASN A 736 -6.20 20.94 -16.92
N ALA A 737 -6.87 22.03 -17.29
CA ALA A 737 -6.32 23.13 -18.07
C ALA A 737 -6.26 24.43 -17.24
N ARG A 738 -5.97 24.33 -15.95
CA ARG A 738 -5.84 25.48 -15.06
C ARG A 738 -4.68 26.40 -15.48
N ALA A 739 -4.90 27.71 -15.49
CA ALA A 739 -3.92 28.75 -15.84
C ALA A 739 -3.35 28.64 -17.27
N TRP A 740 -4.13 28.11 -18.21
CA TRP A 740 -3.75 27.96 -19.62
C TRP A 740 -3.99 29.20 -20.49
N ARG A 741 -4.58 30.26 -19.93
CA ARG A 741 -4.97 31.48 -20.67
C ARG A 741 -5.96 31.19 -21.81
N ILE A 742 -6.81 30.19 -21.60
CA ILE A 742 -7.92 29.88 -22.53
C ILE A 742 -8.84 31.10 -22.59
N SER A 743 -9.14 31.56 -23.79
CA SER A 743 -9.98 32.75 -24.02
C SER A 743 -11.00 32.52 -25.13
N GLY A 744 -11.88 33.50 -25.33
CA GLY A 744 -12.90 33.45 -26.37
C GLY A 744 -14.00 32.44 -26.04
N LYS A 745 -14.74 32.01 -27.07
CA LYS A 745 -15.83 31.05 -26.92
C LYS A 745 -15.27 29.63 -26.85
N ILE A 746 -15.57 28.94 -25.75
CA ILE A 746 -15.35 27.49 -25.64
C ILE A 746 -16.31 26.77 -26.62
N PRO A 747 -15.87 25.71 -27.32
CA PRO A 747 -16.72 25.03 -28.31
C PRO A 747 -18.08 24.54 -27.77
N GLU A 748 -19.15 24.77 -28.52
CA GLU A 748 -20.54 24.41 -28.12
C GLU A 748 -20.79 22.89 -28.06
N ASP A 749 -19.93 22.07 -28.67
CA ASP A 749 -20.08 20.60 -28.68
C ASP A 749 -19.47 19.90 -27.45
N PHE A 750 -19.23 20.63 -26.34
CA PHE A 750 -18.64 20.09 -25.10
C PHE A 750 -19.37 18.84 -24.56
N LYS A 751 -20.68 18.71 -24.81
CA LYS A 751 -21.47 17.49 -24.50
C LYS A 751 -20.90 16.18 -25.05
N LYS A 752 -20.06 16.24 -26.11
CA LYS A 752 -19.43 15.05 -26.71
C LYS A 752 -18.37 14.42 -25.79
N LEU A 753 -17.86 15.15 -24.81
CA LEU A 753 -16.95 14.65 -23.76
C LEU A 753 -17.74 13.82 -22.73
N SER A 754 -18.48 12.80 -23.19
CA SER A 754 -19.48 12.09 -22.40
C SER A 754 -18.94 11.34 -21.19
N SER A 755 -17.64 11.04 -21.17
CA SER A 755 -16.95 10.35 -20.06
C SER A 755 -16.38 11.28 -18.99
N LEU A 756 -16.51 12.61 -19.16
CA LEU A 756 -15.81 13.58 -18.32
C LEU A 756 -16.37 13.62 -16.90
N GLU A 757 -15.54 13.31 -15.91
CA GLU A 757 -15.87 13.36 -14.49
C GLU A 757 -15.31 14.60 -13.79
N ILE A 758 -14.13 15.07 -14.21
CA ILE A 758 -13.40 16.18 -13.59
C ILE A 758 -12.99 17.20 -14.65
N LEU A 759 -13.43 18.46 -14.45
CA LEU A 759 -13.08 19.59 -15.29
C LEU A 759 -12.49 20.74 -14.44
N ASP A 760 -11.20 21.02 -14.60
CA ASP A 760 -10.54 22.20 -14.02
C ASP A 760 -10.10 23.16 -15.13
N LEU A 761 -10.79 24.30 -15.22
CA LEU A 761 -10.48 25.42 -16.11
C LEU A 761 -10.19 26.71 -15.31
N GLY A 762 -9.78 26.63 -14.05
CA GLY A 762 -9.50 27.82 -13.24
C GLY A 762 -8.37 28.70 -13.80
N HIS A 763 -8.36 29.99 -13.44
CA HIS A 763 -7.38 30.99 -13.88
C HIS A 763 -7.29 31.16 -15.41
N ASN A 764 -8.43 31.19 -16.10
CA ASN A 764 -8.50 31.41 -17.55
C ASN A 764 -9.29 32.69 -17.88
N ASN A 765 -9.31 33.09 -19.16
CA ASN A 765 -9.77 34.38 -19.69
C ASN A 765 -10.98 34.24 -20.63
N PHE A 766 -11.87 33.28 -20.39
CA PHE A 766 -13.12 33.16 -21.15
C PHE A 766 -14.27 33.86 -20.42
N SER A 767 -15.18 34.46 -21.19
CA SER A 767 -16.33 35.19 -20.64
C SER A 767 -17.58 34.32 -20.41
N SER A 768 -17.66 33.16 -21.08
CA SER A 768 -18.81 32.26 -20.98
C SER A 768 -18.41 30.80 -21.21
N LEU A 769 -19.13 29.88 -20.55
CA LEU A 769 -19.11 28.44 -20.81
C LEU A 769 -20.24 28.04 -21.77
N PRO A 770 -20.10 26.95 -22.54
CA PRO A 770 -21.11 26.53 -23.50
C PRO A 770 -22.36 26.00 -22.80
N SER A 771 -23.52 26.24 -23.39
CA SER A 771 -24.82 25.80 -22.84
C SER A 771 -24.95 24.28 -22.75
N SER A 772 -24.20 23.55 -23.57
CA SER A 772 -24.17 22.09 -23.65
C SER A 772 -23.49 21.40 -22.46
N LEU A 773 -22.87 22.15 -21.54
CA LEU A 773 -22.24 21.60 -20.32
C LEU A 773 -23.23 20.78 -19.47
N CYS A 774 -24.52 21.14 -19.51
CA CYS A 774 -25.60 20.37 -18.86
C CYS A 774 -25.74 18.93 -19.37
N GLY A 775 -25.23 18.63 -20.57
CA GLY A 775 -25.25 17.30 -21.17
C GLY A 775 -24.18 16.34 -20.66
N LEU A 776 -23.24 16.80 -19.83
CA LEU A 776 -22.18 15.97 -19.25
C LEU A 776 -22.70 15.17 -18.04
N SER A 777 -23.36 14.05 -18.31
CA SER A 777 -24.07 13.24 -17.29
C SER A 777 -23.17 12.57 -16.25
N LEU A 778 -21.86 12.51 -16.49
CA LEU A 778 -20.88 11.94 -15.57
C LEU A 778 -20.04 13.00 -14.85
N LEU A 779 -20.22 14.29 -15.13
CA LEU A 779 -19.39 15.34 -14.53
C LEU A 779 -19.70 15.49 -13.04
N ARG A 780 -18.70 15.22 -12.20
CA ARG A 780 -18.80 15.26 -10.72
C ARG A 780 -18.15 16.51 -10.14
N LYS A 781 -17.07 17.00 -10.76
CA LYS A 781 -16.26 18.10 -10.24
C LYS A 781 -16.03 19.17 -11.30
N LEU A 782 -16.45 20.40 -10.99
CA LEU A 782 -16.23 21.57 -11.85
C LEU A 782 -15.45 22.65 -11.08
N TYR A 783 -14.22 22.91 -11.51
CA TYR A 783 -13.35 23.92 -10.92
C TYR A 783 -13.07 25.05 -11.93
N LEU A 784 -13.48 26.26 -11.57
CA LEU A 784 -13.36 27.49 -12.34
C LEU A 784 -12.85 28.67 -11.48
N PRO A 785 -12.02 28.48 -10.43
CA PRO A 785 -11.62 29.59 -9.58
C PRO A 785 -10.76 30.59 -10.38
N HIS A 786 -10.91 31.89 -10.12
CA HIS A 786 -10.16 32.96 -10.77
C HIS A 786 -10.38 33.09 -12.29
N CYS A 787 -11.55 32.72 -12.80
CA CYS A 787 -11.97 33.11 -14.16
C CYS A 787 -12.59 34.51 -14.11
N GLU A 788 -11.74 35.54 -14.03
CA GLU A 788 -12.17 36.91 -13.69
C GLU A 788 -13.06 37.57 -14.76
N GLU A 789 -13.03 37.08 -16.00
CA GLU A 789 -13.87 37.57 -17.12
C GLU A 789 -15.20 36.82 -17.25
N LEU A 790 -15.43 35.74 -16.47
CA LEU A 790 -16.63 34.91 -16.58
C LEU A 790 -17.88 35.68 -16.12
N GLU A 791 -18.82 35.92 -17.03
CA GLU A 791 -20.02 36.74 -16.80
C GLU A 791 -21.23 35.91 -16.33
N SER A 792 -21.34 34.65 -16.76
CA SER A 792 -22.48 33.79 -16.41
C SER A 792 -22.14 32.30 -16.32
N LEU A 793 -22.90 31.57 -15.49
CA LEU A 793 -22.88 30.12 -15.42
C LEU A 793 -24.08 29.52 -16.18
N PRO A 794 -23.85 28.65 -17.19
CA PRO A 794 -24.93 27.96 -17.91
C PRO A 794 -25.61 26.92 -17.02
N PRO A 795 -26.70 26.27 -17.49
CA PRO A 795 -27.28 25.13 -16.80
C PRO A 795 -26.22 24.06 -16.55
N LEU A 796 -26.13 23.59 -15.31
CA LEU A 796 -25.13 22.62 -14.86
C LEU A 796 -25.72 21.19 -14.80
N PRO A 797 -24.92 20.13 -15.02
CA PRO A 797 -25.41 18.75 -14.99
C PRO A 797 -25.72 18.28 -13.56
N SER A 798 -26.79 17.48 -13.40
CA SER A 798 -27.27 17.02 -12.08
C SER A 798 -26.33 16.05 -11.34
N SER A 799 -25.32 15.51 -12.03
CA SER A 799 -24.28 14.62 -11.50
C SER A 799 -23.24 15.33 -10.63
N LEU A 800 -23.20 16.67 -10.64
CA LEU A 800 -22.18 17.44 -9.93
C LEU A 800 -22.25 17.24 -8.41
N GLU A 801 -21.10 16.97 -7.82
CA GLU A 801 -20.87 16.86 -6.39
C GLU A 801 -20.12 18.08 -5.84
N GLU A 802 -19.28 18.71 -6.65
CA GLU A 802 -18.47 19.87 -6.27
C GLU A 802 -18.41 20.92 -7.38
N VAL A 803 -18.69 22.18 -7.02
CA VAL A 803 -18.54 23.36 -7.90
C VAL A 803 -17.72 24.42 -7.19
N ASP A 804 -16.63 24.87 -7.81
CA ASP A 804 -15.84 26.02 -7.36
C ASP A 804 -15.75 27.08 -8.46
N VAL A 805 -16.34 28.24 -8.22
CA VAL A 805 -16.30 29.43 -9.07
C VAL A 805 -15.76 30.64 -8.28
N SER A 806 -14.94 30.38 -7.26
CA SER A 806 -14.43 31.44 -6.40
C SER A 806 -13.57 32.44 -7.15
N ASN A 807 -13.68 33.71 -6.79
CA ASN A 807 -12.97 34.84 -7.38
C ASN A 807 -13.30 35.09 -8.86
N CYS A 808 -14.47 34.64 -9.34
CA CYS A 808 -15.04 35.07 -10.62
C CYS A 808 -15.75 36.42 -10.44
N ILE A 809 -14.98 37.50 -10.37
CA ILE A 809 -15.47 38.84 -9.99
C ILE A 809 -16.46 39.46 -10.98
N ALA A 810 -16.42 39.07 -12.26
CA ALA A 810 -17.37 39.53 -13.28
C ALA A 810 -18.68 38.72 -13.30
N LEU A 811 -18.81 37.66 -12.51
CA LEU A 811 -19.95 36.76 -12.57
C LEU A 811 -21.23 37.46 -12.10
N GLU A 812 -22.19 37.66 -13.00
CA GLU A 812 -23.44 38.38 -12.77
C GLU A 812 -24.64 37.44 -12.65
N ALA A 813 -24.65 36.35 -13.42
CA ALA A 813 -25.79 35.44 -13.53
C ALA A 813 -25.41 33.96 -13.27
N VAL A 814 -26.26 33.27 -12.51
CA VAL A 814 -26.17 31.82 -12.26
C VAL A 814 -27.48 31.17 -12.66
N SER A 815 -27.42 30.13 -13.48
CA SER A 815 -28.60 29.32 -13.85
C SER A 815 -29.21 28.62 -12.63
N ASN A 816 -30.48 28.23 -12.72
CA ASN A 816 -31.17 27.54 -11.62
C ASN A 816 -30.45 26.24 -11.24
N VAL A 817 -30.10 26.09 -9.96
CA VAL A 817 -29.34 24.95 -9.41
C VAL A 817 -30.21 23.88 -8.77
N SER A 818 -31.54 23.97 -8.87
CA SER A 818 -32.48 23.03 -8.23
C SER A 818 -32.31 21.58 -8.67
N ASN A 819 -31.69 21.34 -9.84
CA ASN A 819 -31.41 20.01 -10.37
C ASN A 819 -30.13 19.37 -9.79
N LEU A 820 -29.29 20.10 -9.06
CA LEU A 820 -28.00 19.64 -8.53
C LEU A 820 -28.16 18.87 -7.21
N GLN A 821 -29.02 17.85 -7.19
CA GLN A 821 -29.36 17.13 -5.96
C GLN A 821 -28.17 16.39 -5.33
N SER A 822 -27.14 16.05 -6.12
CA SER A 822 -25.93 15.39 -5.62
C SER A 822 -24.89 16.37 -5.05
N LEU A 823 -25.13 17.68 -5.14
CA LEU A 823 -24.13 18.69 -4.81
C LEU A 823 -23.83 18.72 -3.31
N THR A 824 -22.56 18.51 -2.97
CA THR A 824 -22.06 18.53 -1.59
C THR A 824 -21.25 19.77 -1.28
N SER A 825 -20.63 20.39 -2.28
CA SER A 825 -19.77 21.57 -2.12
C SER A 825 -20.05 22.63 -3.18
N MET A 826 -20.30 23.86 -2.75
CA MET A 826 -20.41 25.03 -3.61
C MET A 826 -19.55 26.17 -3.06
N ASN A 827 -18.54 26.60 -3.83
CA ASN A 827 -17.69 27.72 -3.50
C ASN A 827 -17.86 28.84 -4.53
N MET A 828 -18.39 29.98 -4.09
CA MET A 828 -18.55 31.20 -4.89
C MET A 828 -17.94 32.42 -4.21
N THR A 829 -16.95 32.23 -3.35
CA THR A 829 -16.28 33.32 -2.62
C THR A 829 -15.87 34.46 -3.56
N ASN A 830 -16.10 35.72 -3.18
CA ASN A 830 -15.76 36.94 -3.95
C ASN A 830 -16.51 37.10 -5.30
N CYS A 831 -17.66 36.45 -5.48
CA CYS A 831 -18.55 36.70 -6.63
C CYS A 831 -19.55 37.83 -6.31
N GLU A 832 -19.04 39.07 -6.19
CA GLU A 832 -19.77 40.22 -5.66
C GLU A 832 -21.01 40.64 -6.47
N LYS A 833 -20.96 40.41 -7.79
CA LYS A 833 -22.00 40.84 -8.73
C LYS A 833 -23.17 39.86 -8.85
N VAL A 834 -23.05 38.64 -8.34
CA VAL A 834 -24.13 37.64 -8.41
C VAL A 834 -25.32 38.13 -7.58
N VAL A 835 -26.45 38.38 -8.23
CA VAL A 835 -27.65 38.94 -7.58
C VAL A 835 -28.60 37.89 -7.02
N ASP A 836 -28.48 36.64 -7.44
CA ASP A 836 -29.32 35.53 -6.98
C ASP A 836 -28.68 34.16 -7.30
N ILE A 837 -29.03 33.14 -6.53
CA ILE A 837 -28.71 31.72 -6.77
C ILE A 837 -30.04 30.95 -6.72
N PRO A 838 -30.79 30.86 -7.84
CA PRO A 838 -32.11 30.24 -7.86
C PRO A 838 -32.04 28.73 -7.59
N GLY A 839 -32.93 28.19 -6.74
CA GLY A 839 -33.02 26.75 -6.46
C GLY A 839 -32.05 26.21 -5.40
N ILE A 840 -31.33 27.10 -4.69
CA ILE A 840 -30.42 26.74 -3.60
C ILE A 840 -31.13 26.02 -2.43
N GLU A 841 -32.41 26.32 -2.22
CA GLU A 841 -33.29 25.71 -1.23
C GLU A 841 -33.52 24.20 -1.47
N CYS A 842 -33.34 23.75 -2.72
CA CYS A 842 -33.51 22.35 -3.11
C CYS A 842 -32.25 21.49 -2.89
N LEU A 843 -31.13 22.09 -2.46
CA LEU A 843 -29.86 21.41 -2.27
C LEU A 843 -29.78 20.75 -0.88
N GLU A 844 -30.41 19.58 -0.74
CA GLU A 844 -30.51 18.88 0.55
C GLU A 844 -29.19 18.27 1.02
N PHE A 845 -28.29 17.89 0.11
CA PHE A 845 -27.02 17.20 0.43
C PHE A 845 -25.82 18.14 0.60
N LEU A 846 -26.05 19.46 0.53
CA LEU A 846 -25.00 20.47 0.61
C LEU A 846 -24.35 20.45 2.00
N LYS A 847 -23.02 20.22 2.03
CA LYS A 847 -22.20 20.17 3.24
C LYS A 847 -21.30 21.40 3.36
N TRP A 848 -20.90 21.99 2.24
CA TRP A 848 -20.01 23.15 2.22
C TRP A 848 -20.58 24.22 1.31
N LEU A 849 -20.81 25.41 1.86
CA LEU A 849 -21.30 26.56 1.13
C LEU A 849 -20.45 27.79 1.47
N TYR A 850 -19.72 28.30 0.47
CA TYR A 850 -18.85 29.46 0.65
C TYR A 850 -19.30 30.61 -0.25
N LEU A 851 -19.87 31.64 0.37
CA LEU A 851 -20.43 32.84 -0.27
C LEU A 851 -19.85 34.13 0.32
N SER A 852 -18.69 34.08 0.98
CA SER A 852 -18.09 35.29 1.54
C SER A 852 -17.86 36.34 0.45
N ASN A 853 -18.11 37.60 0.80
CA ASN A 853 -18.10 38.72 -0.13
C ASN A 853 -19.07 38.58 -1.33
N CYS A 854 -20.18 37.86 -1.19
CA CYS A 854 -21.27 37.83 -2.18
C CYS A 854 -22.46 38.67 -1.70
N LYS A 855 -22.29 39.99 -1.62
CA LYS A 855 -23.28 40.89 -0.99
C LYS A 855 -24.60 40.91 -1.73
N ALA A 856 -24.57 40.98 -3.06
CA ALA A 856 -25.76 41.16 -3.88
C ALA A 856 -26.77 39.99 -3.77
N CYS A 857 -26.30 38.74 -3.62
CA CYS A 857 -27.17 37.57 -3.41
C CYS A 857 -27.37 37.18 -1.95
N SER A 858 -26.56 37.69 -1.01
CA SER A 858 -26.50 37.22 0.39
C SER A 858 -27.87 37.17 1.06
N LEU A 859 -28.65 38.27 0.99
CA LEU A 859 -29.96 38.35 1.64
C LEU A 859 -30.96 37.36 1.05
N LYS A 860 -31.00 37.19 -0.27
CA LYS A 860 -31.90 36.23 -0.94
C LYS A 860 -31.54 34.80 -0.58
N VAL A 861 -30.24 34.47 -0.56
CA VAL A 861 -29.77 33.13 -0.19
C VAL A 861 -30.10 32.83 1.27
N LYS A 862 -29.83 33.76 2.20
CA LYS A 862 -30.16 33.60 3.63
C LYS A 862 -31.63 33.25 3.86
N ARG A 863 -32.55 33.91 3.15
CA ARG A 863 -34.00 33.65 3.21
C ARG A 863 -34.43 32.30 2.62
N ARG A 864 -33.61 31.70 1.74
CA ARG A 864 -33.88 30.41 1.09
C ARG A 864 -33.16 29.23 1.74
N LEU A 865 -32.29 29.45 2.73
CA LEU A 865 -31.64 28.37 3.47
C LEU A 865 -32.66 27.62 4.30
N SER A 866 -33.04 26.43 3.82
CA SER A 866 -33.99 25.57 4.50
C SER A 866 -33.36 24.91 5.74
N LYS A 867 -34.22 24.50 6.68
CA LYS A 867 -33.83 23.65 7.81
C LYS A 867 -33.06 22.39 7.35
N VAL A 868 -33.49 21.75 6.26
CA VAL A 868 -32.87 20.52 5.76
C VAL A 868 -31.42 20.78 5.31
N SER A 869 -31.19 21.84 4.55
CA SER A 869 -29.85 22.23 4.11
C SER A 869 -28.95 22.58 5.30
N LEU A 870 -29.44 23.37 6.26
CA LEU A 870 -28.68 23.77 7.46
C LEU A 870 -28.34 22.60 8.40
N ARG A 871 -29.15 21.53 8.41
CA ARG A 871 -28.85 20.32 9.16
C ARG A 871 -27.58 19.62 8.66
N ASN A 872 -27.41 19.58 7.34
CA ASN A 872 -26.32 18.86 6.68
C ASN A 872 -25.06 19.71 6.46
N ILE A 873 -25.19 21.03 6.50
CA ILE A 873 -24.07 21.98 6.40
C ILE A 873 -23.05 21.71 7.51
N ARG A 874 -21.80 21.50 7.08
CA ARG A 874 -20.60 21.38 7.92
C ARG A 874 -19.85 22.70 8.00
N ASN A 875 -19.73 23.42 6.88
CA ASN A 875 -19.18 24.77 6.88
C ASN A 875 -20.02 25.69 5.99
N LEU A 876 -20.32 26.86 6.54
CA LEU A 876 -21.04 27.93 5.88
C LEU A 876 -20.22 29.21 6.04
N SER A 877 -20.10 30.00 4.97
CA SER A 877 -19.56 31.36 5.04
C SER A 877 -20.36 32.31 4.15
N MET A 878 -20.63 33.51 4.66
CA MET A 878 -21.38 34.55 3.95
C MET A 878 -21.20 35.92 4.64
N PRO A 879 -21.53 37.04 3.98
CA PRO A 879 -21.56 38.36 4.63
C PRO A 879 -22.47 38.38 5.87
N GLY A 880 -21.99 38.91 6.99
CA GLY A 880 -22.77 39.04 8.23
C GLY A 880 -21.95 39.38 9.47
N SER A 881 -22.48 40.29 10.30
CA SER A 881 -21.91 40.81 11.56
C SER A 881 -22.51 40.22 12.85
N LYS A 882 -23.48 39.29 12.75
CA LYS A 882 -24.25 38.76 13.89
C LYS A 882 -24.09 37.25 14.00
N ILE A 883 -24.21 36.73 15.22
CA ILE A 883 -24.29 35.30 15.57
C ILE A 883 -25.63 35.13 16.30
N PRO A 884 -26.31 33.97 16.21
CA PRO A 884 -27.59 33.80 16.89
C PRO A 884 -27.44 33.98 18.41
N ASP A 885 -28.36 34.70 19.03
CA ASP A 885 -28.28 35.09 20.45
C ASP A 885 -28.34 33.89 21.42
N TRP A 886 -28.89 32.77 20.96
CA TRP A 886 -28.93 31.51 21.71
C TRP A 886 -27.62 30.70 21.65
N PHE A 887 -26.59 31.19 20.94
CA PHE A 887 -25.23 30.66 21.07
C PHE A 887 -24.58 31.21 22.34
N SER A 888 -23.84 30.37 23.05
CA SER A 888 -23.07 30.83 24.20
C SER A 888 -21.84 31.61 23.74
N GLN A 889 -21.73 32.87 24.15
CA GLN A 889 -20.59 33.74 23.84
C GLN A 889 -19.43 33.59 24.86
N ASP A 890 -19.68 32.92 25.98
CA ASP A 890 -18.68 32.59 26.99
C ASP A 890 -18.01 31.24 26.72
N ASP A 891 -16.95 30.94 27.48
CA ASP A 891 -16.33 29.61 27.48
C ASP A 891 -17.34 28.55 27.94
N VAL A 892 -17.62 27.55 27.10
CA VAL A 892 -18.64 26.53 27.39
C VAL A 892 -18.03 25.37 28.16
N LYS A 893 -18.48 25.16 29.41
CA LYS A 893 -18.14 23.97 30.18
C LYS A 893 -19.07 22.82 29.82
N PHE A 894 -18.50 21.77 29.22
CA PHE A 894 -19.22 20.56 28.85
C PHE A 894 -19.54 19.71 30.09
N SER A 895 -20.79 19.28 30.17
CA SER A 895 -21.25 18.31 31.15
C SER A 895 -21.99 17.17 30.48
N GLU A 896 -21.65 15.93 30.84
CA GLU A 896 -22.29 14.74 30.29
C GLU A 896 -23.74 14.62 30.79
N ARG A 897 -24.67 14.35 29.88
CA ARG A 897 -26.09 14.16 30.20
C ARG A 897 -26.43 12.67 30.20
N ARG A 898 -26.95 12.15 31.31
CA ARG A 898 -27.20 10.70 31.52
C ARG A 898 -28.07 10.02 30.45
N ASN A 899 -28.93 10.77 29.76
CA ASN A 899 -29.91 10.23 28.80
C ASN A 899 -29.88 10.93 27.41
N ARG A 900 -28.88 11.76 27.12
CA ARG A 900 -28.76 12.44 25.81
C ARG A 900 -27.30 12.55 25.41
N GLU A 901 -26.90 11.80 24.38
CA GLU A 901 -25.54 11.85 23.85
C GLU A 901 -25.29 13.14 23.07
N ILE A 902 -24.06 13.66 23.13
CA ILE A 902 -23.63 14.76 22.26
C ILE A 902 -23.42 14.23 20.83
N LYS A 903 -24.05 14.85 19.83
CA LYS A 903 -23.91 14.46 18.42
C LYS A 903 -23.03 15.43 17.63
N ALA A 904 -23.04 16.72 17.96
CA ALA A 904 -22.22 17.72 17.30
C ALA A 904 -21.93 18.95 18.17
N VAL A 905 -20.91 19.72 17.77
CA VAL A 905 -20.64 21.07 18.27
C VAL A 905 -20.69 22.04 17.09
N ILE A 906 -21.50 23.09 17.20
CA ILE A 906 -21.55 24.18 16.22
C ILE A 906 -20.78 25.37 16.80
N VAL A 907 -19.81 25.86 16.03
CA VAL A 907 -19.05 27.05 16.34
C VAL A 907 -19.38 28.11 15.30
N GLY A 908 -19.97 29.21 15.76
CA GLY A 908 -20.20 30.40 14.95
C GLY A 908 -19.12 31.43 15.22
N VAL A 909 -18.58 32.06 14.19
CA VAL A 909 -17.62 33.17 14.33
C VAL A 909 -17.94 34.29 13.33
N VAL A 910 -17.68 35.53 13.74
CA VAL A 910 -17.66 36.69 12.86
C VAL A 910 -16.23 37.15 12.72
N VAL A 911 -15.72 37.10 11.49
CA VAL A 911 -14.34 37.42 11.16
C VAL A 911 -14.32 38.55 10.14
N SER A 912 -13.41 39.49 10.33
CA SER A 912 -13.06 40.51 9.33
C SER A 912 -11.55 40.53 9.11
N LEU A 913 -11.11 41.03 7.95
CA LEU A 913 -9.69 41.04 7.59
C LEU A 913 -9.18 42.44 7.30
N GLY A 914 -7.99 42.74 7.77
CA GLY A 914 -7.26 43.98 7.50
C GLY A 914 -6.56 43.99 6.14
N HIS A 915 -6.24 45.20 5.64
CA HIS A 915 -5.54 45.40 4.34
C HIS A 915 -4.12 44.80 4.29
N GLN A 916 -3.55 44.46 5.45
CA GLN A 916 -2.16 44.01 5.59
C GLN A 916 -1.94 42.55 5.17
N ILE A 917 -2.99 41.78 4.84
CA ILE A 917 -2.84 40.37 4.44
C ILE A 917 -2.23 40.29 3.03
N PRO A 918 -1.04 39.66 2.88
CA PRO A 918 -0.41 39.42 1.58
C PRO A 918 -1.30 38.61 0.65
N GLU A 919 -1.37 38.99 -0.63
CA GLU A 919 -2.27 38.38 -1.62
C GLU A 919 -2.07 36.86 -1.75
N HIS A 920 -0.83 36.37 -1.66
CA HIS A 920 -0.52 34.94 -1.70
C HIS A 920 -1.08 34.14 -0.51
N LEU A 921 -1.31 34.75 0.66
CA LEU A 921 -1.94 34.11 1.82
C LEU A 921 -3.47 34.11 1.74
N ARG A 922 -4.06 34.94 0.86
CA ARG A 922 -5.52 34.99 0.64
C ARG A 922 -6.06 33.77 -0.11
N TYR A 923 -5.19 32.94 -0.68
CA TYR A 923 -5.54 31.70 -1.37
C TYR A 923 -5.45 30.45 -0.47
N LEU A 924 -5.10 30.60 0.82
CA LEU A 924 -5.06 29.48 1.75
C LEU A 924 -6.49 29.11 2.23
N PRO A 925 -6.86 27.82 2.27
CA PRO A 925 -8.20 27.37 2.66
C PRO A 925 -8.51 27.51 4.16
N VAL A 926 -7.59 28.06 4.97
CA VAL A 926 -7.68 28.12 6.42
C VAL A 926 -7.19 29.47 6.90
N VAL A 927 -7.98 30.13 7.77
CA VAL A 927 -7.46 31.18 8.67
C VAL A 927 -6.86 30.46 9.88
N PRO A 928 -5.53 30.27 9.96
CA PRO A 928 -4.92 29.48 11.04
C PRO A 928 -5.07 30.14 12.41
N ASP A 929 -5.52 31.41 12.46
CA ASP A 929 -5.51 32.24 13.65
C ASP A 929 -6.79 32.20 14.47
N ILE A 930 -7.86 31.58 13.98
CA ILE A 930 -9.06 31.35 14.79
C ILE A 930 -9.05 29.91 15.27
N GLU A 931 -8.88 29.72 16.57
CA GLU A 931 -8.72 28.41 17.19
C GLU A 931 -9.88 28.07 18.13
N VAL A 932 -10.22 26.79 18.16
CA VAL A 932 -11.04 26.20 19.21
C VAL A 932 -10.16 25.34 20.10
N ASN A 933 -10.15 25.65 21.38
CA ASN A 933 -9.32 25.04 22.40
C ASN A 933 -10.20 24.27 23.40
N LEU A 934 -9.85 23.01 23.66
CA LEU A 934 -10.41 22.21 24.75
C LEU A 934 -9.46 22.26 25.94
N ARG A 935 -9.99 22.64 27.09
CA ARG A 935 -9.23 22.72 28.35
C ARG A 935 -9.85 21.88 29.44
N TYR A 936 -9.02 21.28 30.27
CA TYR A 936 -9.45 20.63 31.51
C TYR A 936 -8.51 21.05 32.63
N GLN A 937 -9.07 21.59 33.71
CA GLN A 937 -8.30 22.14 34.83
C GLN A 937 -7.19 23.10 34.36
N ASN A 938 -7.54 24.06 33.49
CA ASN A 938 -6.61 25.03 32.87
C ASN A 938 -5.47 24.45 32.00
N LYS A 939 -5.47 23.14 31.70
CA LYS A 939 -4.54 22.53 30.74
C LYS A 939 -5.21 22.31 29.39
N ALA A 940 -4.55 22.72 28.31
CA ALA A 940 -5.02 22.43 26.95
C ALA A 940 -4.91 20.92 26.67
N ILE A 941 -6.03 20.31 26.29
CA ILE A 941 -6.11 18.89 25.91
C ILE A 941 -6.05 18.74 24.40
N PHE A 942 -6.70 19.66 23.68
CA PHE A 942 -6.81 19.65 22.23
C PHE A 942 -6.99 21.07 21.72
N SER A 943 -6.47 21.36 20.54
CA SER A 943 -6.64 22.63 19.84
C SER A 943 -6.77 22.35 18.35
N THR A 944 -7.64 23.09 17.67
CA THR A 944 -7.80 23.04 16.22
C THR A 944 -8.07 24.44 15.69
N ALA A 945 -7.50 24.78 14.52
CA ALA A 945 -7.94 25.95 13.78
C ALA A 945 -9.31 25.67 13.14
N LEU A 946 -10.15 26.71 12.99
CA LEU A 946 -11.40 26.63 12.24
C LEU A 946 -11.12 26.55 10.73
N TYR A 947 -11.88 25.72 10.03
CA TYR A 947 -11.78 25.60 8.57
C TYR A 947 -12.57 26.72 7.89
N LEU A 948 -11.96 27.91 7.85
CA LEU A 948 -12.57 29.11 7.28
C LEU A 948 -12.13 29.29 5.82
N GLN A 949 -12.58 28.39 4.94
CA GLN A 949 -12.39 28.56 3.49
C GLN A 949 -13.30 29.68 2.97
N GLY A 950 -12.83 30.40 1.94
CA GLY A 950 -13.59 31.51 1.36
C GLY A 950 -13.35 32.83 2.06
N ILE A 951 -12.09 33.17 2.32
CA ILE A 951 -11.70 34.40 3.01
C ILE A 951 -11.91 35.60 2.03
N PRO A 952 -12.74 36.60 2.37
CA PRO A 952 -13.12 37.67 1.43
C PRO A 952 -11.96 38.64 1.16
N LYS A 953 -11.98 39.33 0.01
CA LYS A 953 -11.12 40.51 -0.25
C LYS A 953 -11.64 41.78 0.47
N THR A 954 -12.25 41.66 1.66
CA THR A 954 -12.95 42.78 2.32
C THR A 954 -12.65 42.89 3.81
N HIS A 955 -12.84 44.11 4.33
CA HIS A 955 -12.86 44.47 5.76
C HIS A 955 -14.20 44.20 6.41
N GLU A 956 -15.15 43.71 5.63
CA GLU A 956 -16.51 43.50 6.08
C GLU A 956 -16.65 42.21 6.87
N ASP A 957 -17.53 42.26 7.83
CA ASP A 957 -17.83 41.14 8.71
C ASP A 957 -18.40 39.97 7.90
N GLN A 958 -17.77 38.81 8.02
CA GLN A 958 -18.28 37.56 7.49
C GLN A 958 -18.66 36.65 8.65
N ILE A 959 -19.85 36.07 8.55
CA ILE A 959 -20.31 35.03 9.46
C ILE A 959 -19.85 33.68 8.91
N HIS A 960 -19.22 32.88 9.78
CA HIS A 960 -18.89 31.49 9.52
C HIS A 960 -19.57 30.59 10.53
N LEU A 961 -20.20 29.51 10.06
CA LEU A 961 -20.73 28.45 10.92
C LEU A 961 -20.00 27.14 10.61
N CYS A 962 -19.36 26.56 11.62
CA CYS A 962 -18.62 25.30 11.54
C CYS A 962 -19.30 24.25 12.44
N ARG A 963 -19.84 23.18 11.84
CA ARG A 963 -20.48 22.06 12.55
C ARG A 963 -19.57 20.84 12.55
N TYR A 964 -19.13 20.44 13.75
CA TYR A 964 -18.26 19.30 13.99
C TYR A 964 -19.07 18.10 14.49
N SER A 965 -18.99 16.95 13.81
CA SER A 965 -19.69 15.72 14.20
C SER A 965 -19.02 14.99 15.37
N HIS A 966 -19.73 14.06 16.00
CA HIS A 966 -19.25 13.24 17.12
C HIS A 966 -17.92 12.51 16.86
N SER A 967 -17.62 12.19 15.60
CA SER A 967 -16.37 11.54 15.17
C SER A 967 -15.18 12.48 15.10
N TYR A 968 -15.40 13.81 15.10
CA TYR A 968 -14.33 14.79 15.01
C TYR A 968 -13.65 14.98 16.37
N PRO A 969 -12.30 15.12 16.45
CA PRO A 969 -11.57 15.23 17.71
C PRO A 969 -12.02 16.35 18.65
N LEU A 970 -12.60 17.43 18.12
CA LEU A 970 -13.18 18.49 18.96
C LEU A 970 -14.35 17.98 19.81
N VAL A 971 -15.14 17.03 19.31
CA VAL A 971 -16.31 16.47 19.99
C VAL A 971 -15.95 15.18 20.72
N SER A 972 -15.18 14.29 20.09
CA SER A 972 -14.82 12.99 20.68
C SER A 972 -13.91 13.10 21.92
N ASN A 973 -13.25 14.24 22.13
CA ASN A 973 -12.45 14.52 23.32
C ASN A 973 -13.22 15.26 24.42
N LEU A 974 -14.50 15.60 24.20
CA LEU A 974 -15.34 16.19 25.24
C LEU A 974 -15.63 15.13 26.31
N LYS A 975 -15.25 15.45 27.54
CA LYS A 975 -15.53 14.67 28.75
C LYS A 975 -16.07 15.62 29.80
N ASP A 976 -16.78 15.07 30.78
CA ASP A 976 -17.34 15.86 31.86
C ASP A 976 -16.30 16.82 32.49
N GLY A 977 -16.63 18.12 32.49
CA GLY A 977 -15.78 19.19 33.01
C GLY A 977 -14.77 19.80 32.04
N VAL A 978 -14.75 19.40 30.77
CA VAL A 978 -13.94 20.05 29.71
C VAL A 978 -14.56 21.40 29.32
N GLU A 979 -13.74 22.44 29.22
CA GLU A 979 -14.11 23.78 28.75
C GLU A 979 -13.75 23.95 27.27
N ILE A 980 -14.67 24.49 26.48
CA ILE A 980 -14.51 24.81 25.06
C ILE A 980 -14.34 26.32 24.92
N GLN A 981 -13.23 26.76 24.33
CA GLN A 981 -12.91 28.18 24.16
C GLN A 981 -12.64 28.48 22.69
N VAL A 982 -13.24 29.54 22.15
CA VAL A 982 -12.88 30.09 20.83
C VAL A 982 -11.96 31.29 21.07
N ARG A 983 -10.76 31.29 20.48
CA ARG A 983 -9.78 32.37 20.68
C ARG A 983 -9.06 32.69 19.38
N LYS A 984 -8.63 33.95 19.26
CA LYS A 984 -7.62 34.34 18.28
C LYS A 984 -6.23 33.92 18.79
N ARG A 985 -5.45 33.26 17.94
CA ARG A 985 -4.07 32.85 18.21
C ARG A 985 -3.21 34.08 18.53
N ASN A 986 -2.32 33.92 19.51
CA ASN A 986 -1.33 34.95 19.88
C ASN A 986 0.04 34.29 20.11
N PRO A 987 1.08 34.64 19.32
CA PRO A 987 1.07 35.59 18.20
C PRO A 987 0.28 35.06 16.99
N PRO A 988 -0.35 35.93 16.18
CA PRO A 988 -1.02 35.51 14.96
C PRO A 988 0.00 35.02 13.92
N VAL A 989 -0.39 34.04 13.12
CA VAL A 989 0.32 33.56 11.93
C VAL A 989 0.08 34.51 10.75
N ILE A 990 -1.14 35.03 10.61
CA ILE A 990 -1.52 36.04 9.61
C ILE A 990 -1.88 37.34 10.33
N GLU A 991 -1.05 38.37 10.17
CA GLU A 991 -1.37 39.70 10.65
C GLU A 991 -2.58 40.28 9.90
N GLY A 992 -3.51 40.92 10.63
CA GLY A 992 -4.72 41.53 10.07
C GLY A 992 -6.01 40.70 10.19
N VAL A 993 -5.99 39.48 10.73
CA VAL A 993 -7.24 38.73 11.03
C VAL A 993 -7.90 39.28 12.30
N GLU A 994 -9.17 39.66 12.27
CA GLU A 994 -9.94 40.09 13.45
C GLU A 994 -11.08 39.14 13.76
N LEU A 995 -11.15 38.66 15.01
CA LEU A 995 -12.27 37.91 15.56
C LEU A 995 -13.18 38.87 16.31
N LYS A 996 -14.33 39.23 15.73
CA LYS A 996 -15.25 40.22 16.30
C LYS A 996 -16.28 39.62 17.25
N LYS A 997 -16.84 38.47 16.87
CA LYS A 997 -17.81 37.73 17.68
C LYS A 997 -17.56 36.24 17.52
N TRP A 998 -17.94 35.47 18.53
CA TRP A 998 -17.99 34.02 18.45
C TRP A 998 -19.18 33.51 19.27
N GLY A 999 -19.56 32.27 19.02
CA GLY A 999 -20.56 31.56 19.79
C GLY A 999 -20.36 30.06 19.67
N ILE A 1000 -20.73 29.33 20.73
CA ILE A 1000 -20.68 27.86 20.76
C ILE A 1000 -22.09 27.34 21.06
N HIS A 1001 -22.51 26.31 20.33
CA HIS A 1001 -23.72 25.56 20.62
C HIS A 1001 -23.46 24.04 20.61
N LEU A 1002 -23.99 23.34 21.62
CA LEU A 1002 -23.88 21.89 21.79
C LEU A 1002 -25.15 21.23 21.27
N VAL A 1003 -25.01 20.32 20.30
CA VAL A 1003 -26.14 19.60 19.69
C VAL A 1003 -26.19 18.18 20.22
N TYR A 1004 -27.25 17.84 20.93
CA TYR A 1004 -27.50 16.52 21.50
C TYR A 1004 -28.44 15.69 20.63
N GLU A 1005 -28.49 14.39 20.92
CA GLU A 1005 -29.45 13.46 20.32
C GLU A 1005 -30.90 13.97 20.47
N ASN A 1006 -31.67 13.93 19.37
CA ASN A 1006 -33.01 14.50 19.21
C ASN A 1006 -33.10 16.03 19.05
N ASP A 1007 -32.00 16.79 19.13
CA ASP A 1007 -32.06 18.25 18.91
C ASP A 1007 -32.27 18.64 17.43
N ASP A 1008 -32.05 17.71 16.49
CA ASP A 1008 -32.12 17.96 15.03
C ASP A 1008 -32.81 16.82 14.23
N ASP A 1009 -33.44 15.86 14.93
CA ASP A 1009 -33.93 14.61 14.35
C ASP A 1009 -35.40 14.69 13.84
N TYR A 1010 -36.11 15.79 14.10
CA TYR A 1010 -37.51 15.97 13.68
C TYR A 1010 -37.61 16.32 12.19
N GLY A 1011 -38.45 15.60 11.43
CA GLY A 1011 -38.63 15.79 9.98
C GLY A 1011 -39.94 16.48 9.55
N GLY A 1012 -40.81 16.86 10.49
CA GLY A 1012 -42.09 17.52 10.20
C GLY A 1012 -41.99 19.05 10.07
N ASN A 1013 -43.12 19.71 9.76
CA ASN A 1013 -43.22 21.17 9.76
C ASN A 1013 -43.17 21.72 11.20
N GLU A 1014 -42.24 22.63 11.48
CA GLU A 1014 -42.01 23.26 12.80
C GLU A 1014 -42.42 24.75 12.84
N GLU A 1015 -43.01 25.29 11.76
CA GLU A 1015 -43.38 26.71 11.66
C GLU A 1015 -44.40 27.16 12.73
N SER A 1016 -45.21 26.23 13.25
CA SER A 1016 -46.21 26.50 14.29
C SER A 1016 -45.74 26.17 15.72
N LEU A 1017 -44.50 25.69 15.89
CA LEU A 1017 -43.92 25.37 17.20
C LEU A 1017 -43.27 26.60 17.83
N ASP A 1018 -43.36 26.69 19.16
CA ASP A 1018 -42.62 27.68 19.95
C ASP A 1018 -41.10 27.52 19.77
N GLU A 1019 -40.34 28.60 19.87
CA GLU A 1019 -38.88 28.60 19.64
C GLU A 1019 -38.17 27.60 20.56
N SER A 1020 -38.68 27.37 21.76
CA SER A 1020 -38.13 26.38 22.70
C SER A 1020 -38.23 24.92 22.19
N GLN A 1021 -39.18 24.62 21.30
CA GLN A 1021 -39.48 23.28 20.76
C GLN A 1021 -38.94 23.02 19.35
N GLN A 1022 -38.40 24.05 18.70
CA GLN A 1022 -37.80 23.95 17.38
C GLN A 1022 -36.43 23.27 17.41
N SER A 1023 -36.16 22.49 16.37
CA SER A 1023 -34.84 21.92 16.08
C SER A 1023 -33.77 23.00 15.89
N VAL A 1024 -32.50 22.65 16.14
CA VAL A 1024 -31.36 23.57 15.99
C VAL A 1024 -31.29 24.11 14.55
N SER A 1025 -31.54 23.26 13.57
CA SER A 1025 -31.53 23.63 12.15
C SER A 1025 -32.68 24.56 11.77
N GLN A 1026 -33.86 24.43 12.40
CA GLN A 1026 -34.98 25.37 12.20
C GLN A 1026 -34.67 26.73 12.84
N LYS A 1027 -34.06 26.75 14.03
CA LYS A 1027 -33.62 27.99 14.68
C LYS A 1027 -32.59 28.74 13.83
N LEU A 1028 -31.65 28.02 13.23
CA LEU A 1028 -30.71 28.59 12.28
C LEU A 1028 -31.40 29.13 11.02
N ALA A 1029 -32.39 28.42 10.47
CA ALA A 1029 -33.17 28.88 9.33
C ALA A 1029 -33.93 30.18 9.66
N ASN A 1030 -34.57 30.24 10.83
CA ASN A 1030 -35.28 31.42 11.32
C ASN A 1030 -34.32 32.61 11.52
N PHE A 1031 -33.13 32.37 12.07
CA PHE A 1031 -32.09 33.39 12.21
C PHE A 1031 -31.65 33.97 10.86
N PHE A 1032 -31.39 33.13 9.86
CA PHE A 1032 -31.00 33.62 8.53
C PHE A 1032 -32.18 34.30 7.80
N ASN A 1033 -33.41 33.83 7.99
CA ASN A 1033 -34.59 34.42 7.37
C ASN A 1033 -34.93 35.81 7.94
N SER A 1034 -34.76 35.99 9.25
CA SER A 1034 -34.97 37.27 9.96
C SER A 1034 -33.75 38.20 9.91
N TYR A 1035 -32.70 37.82 9.18
CA TYR A 1035 -31.46 38.59 9.10
C TYR A 1035 -31.68 39.91 8.34
N GLU A 1036 -31.75 41.03 9.06
CA GLU A 1036 -31.78 42.38 8.50
C GLU A 1036 -30.34 42.93 8.38
N GLU A 1037 -30.03 43.58 7.26
CA GLU A 1037 -28.77 44.31 7.10
C GLU A 1037 -28.75 45.52 8.04
N ASP A 1038 -27.64 45.74 8.74
CA ASP A 1038 -27.38 47.02 9.37
C ASP A 1038 -27.12 48.05 8.25
N ASN A 1039 -28.19 48.61 7.67
CA ASN A 1039 -28.10 49.62 6.61
C ASN A 1039 -27.36 50.86 7.13
N GLN A 1040 -26.08 50.98 6.83
CA GLN A 1040 -25.38 52.28 6.82
C GLN A 1040 -25.67 53.10 5.54
N VAL A 1041 -26.68 52.73 4.74
CA VAL A 1041 -27.05 53.46 3.51
C VAL A 1041 -28.30 54.35 3.67
N ASP A 1042 -29.02 54.28 4.80
CA ASP A 1042 -30.23 55.10 5.01
C ASP A 1042 -29.97 56.50 5.62
N ALA A 1043 -28.71 56.86 5.91
CA ALA A 1043 -28.37 58.19 6.40
C ALA A 1043 -28.52 59.31 5.35
N TYR A 1044 -28.60 58.98 4.05
CA TYR A 1044 -28.71 59.98 2.98
C TYR A 1044 -30.15 60.36 2.60
N LYS A 1045 -31.17 59.57 2.99
CA LYS A 1045 -32.58 59.90 2.70
C LYS A 1045 -33.30 60.66 3.82
N LYS A 1046 -32.73 60.74 5.02
CA LYS A 1046 -33.29 61.53 6.13
C LYS A 1046 -32.83 62.99 6.18
N HIS A 1047 -31.86 63.41 5.35
CA HIS A 1047 -31.40 64.80 5.30
C HIS A 1047 -32.00 65.67 4.18
N GLN A 1048 -32.89 65.14 3.33
CA GLN A 1048 -33.57 65.93 2.29
C GLN A 1048 -34.98 66.45 2.67
N HIS A 1049 -35.41 66.31 3.93
CA HIS A 1049 -36.68 66.88 4.42
C HIS A 1049 -36.51 68.06 5.40
N GLN A 1050 -35.33 68.67 5.46
CA GLN A 1050 -35.09 69.89 6.25
C GLN A 1050 -34.54 71.10 5.47
N PHE A 1051 -34.53 71.04 4.14
CA PHE A 1051 -34.32 72.23 3.31
C PHE A 1051 -35.34 72.20 2.18
N HIS A 1052 -36.54 72.75 2.42
CA HIS A 1052 -37.40 73.50 1.50
C HIS A 1052 -38.64 73.94 2.30
N THR A 1053 -38.57 75.17 2.84
CA THR A 1053 -39.72 76.05 3.08
C THR A 1053 -40.42 76.39 1.78
#